data_AF-A0A8H7VSL3-F1
#
_entry.id   AF-A0A8H7VSL3-F1
#
_cell.length_a   1.000
_cell.length_b   1.000
_cell.length_c   1.000
_cell.angle_alpha   90.00
_cell.angle_beta   90.00
_cell.angle_gamma   90.00
#
_symmetry.space_group_name_H-M   'P 1'
#
loop_
_entity.id
_entity.type
_entity.pdbx_description
1 polymer ?
#
loop_
_entity_poly.entity_id
_entity_poly.type
_entity_poly.pdbx_seq_one_letter_code
_entity_poly.pdbx_strand_id
1 'polypeptide(L)'
;MSVSKVHARQIFDSRGNPTVEVEVTTAKGVFRAAVPSGASTGVHEALELRDQIKEDYVGKGVLKAIENVNKTIAPALIESKLNVVDQKAIDEFLIKLDGTPNKANLGANAILGVSLAVAKAGAGEKGVPLYVHFADIAGAKKPFVLPVPAFNVINGGSHAGNKLAMQEFMIMPTGASSFTEAMKIGSEVYHTLKSVIKAKYGQDATNVGDEGGFAPNIQDNQEGLELLVTAIEKAGYTGKVKIAMDCASSEFYKEGKYDLDFKNPNSNAADYLTGEQLADLYKSFAEKYPIVSIEDAFDQDDWDNWSHLLGTSNFQLVGDDLTVTNPARIKTAVEKKACNALLLKVNQIGSVTESIQAALDSQNAGWGVMVSHRSGETEDTTIADLVVGLRTGQIKTGAPCRSERLAKLNQLLRIEEELGDNAIYAGENFRKAHEFESSAENAQLLDWKKLNPKTEHYEFGGPIGALAMITLLPLLVITFAFGCDNSGYDPLHRLYAFTMDIVEGKFSWEMLASLVTSWKPWSILWVIGFLAQIITYSVALPGETVKGTKLRDGTRLEYKLNALQAAQTAFMISMISHRSQGLRTPVWVYDNFGHLALASIIIAFVVSIFVYVKSFIGKPRLLALGGNTGNPIYDFMVGRELNPRVGKFDLKFITELRPGLLGWLVIDICMALKQYSSLGRVTNSMYLVVIFHGIYIFDALYNEASILTTMDITTDGFGFMLAFGNLCWVPMMYSLQARYLADFPLDLHIIHVIAVVALEITGYYIFRSANSQKDTFRANPNDKSVKDLEYIQTKSGSRLLTSGWWGKARHINYLGDWLMSVAWCLPCGFDSIIPYFYCIYFAILLIHRERRDDDKCRKKYGEDWEKYCSIVKYRIIPYVY
;
A
#
# COMPACT_ATOMS: atom_id res chain seq x y z
N MET A 1 42.22 -2.67 -0.35
CA MET A 1 43.24 -3.64 -0.84
C MET A 1 43.76 -3.22 -2.22
N SER A 2 44.99 -3.59 -2.59
CA SER A 2 45.61 -3.25 -3.89
C SER A 2 45.42 -4.35 -4.93
N VAL A 3 45.46 -3.96 -6.21
CA VAL A 3 45.41 -4.88 -7.36
C VAL A 3 46.71 -5.71 -7.44
N SER A 4 46.57 -7.01 -7.71
CA SER A 4 47.71 -7.94 -7.86
C SER A 4 47.99 -8.33 -9.33
N LYS A 5 46.96 -8.30 -10.18
CA LYS A 5 47.07 -8.57 -11.62
C LYS A 5 45.94 -7.85 -12.36
N VAL A 6 46.26 -7.33 -13.55
CA VAL A 6 45.29 -6.84 -14.54
C VAL A 6 45.57 -7.57 -15.85
N HIS A 7 44.54 -8.02 -16.54
CA HIS A 7 44.70 -8.69 -17.82
C HIS A 7 43.50 -8.39 -18.73
N ALA A 8 43.76 -8.04 -19.98
CA ALA A 8 42.74 -7.86 -21.01
C ALA A 8 42.81 -8.93 -22.09
N ARG A 9 41.65 -9.23 -22.68
CA ARG A 9 41.49 -10.13 -23.83
C ARG A 9 40.44 -9.61 -24.80
N GLN A 10 40.45 -10.20 -26.00
CA GLN A 10 39.44 -9.96 -27.02
C GLN A 10 38.28 -10.93 -26.82
N ILE A 11 37.06 -10.42 -26.78
CA ILE A 11 35.81 -11.18 -26.87
C ILE A 11 34.96 -10.61 -28.00
N PHE A 12 33.72 -11.09 -28.17
CA PHE A 12 32.81 -10.58 -29.21
C PHE A 12 31.56 -9.96 -28.58
N ASP A 13 31.11 -8.84 -29.16
CA ASP A 13 29.84 -8.21 -28.83
C ASP A 13 28.64 -8.94 -29.47
N SER A 14 27.44 -8.48 -29.19
CA SER A 14 26.17 -9.04 -29.65
C SER A 14 25.96 -8.97 -31.17
N ARG A 15 26.79 -8.21 -31.88
CA ARG A 15 26.80 -8.10 -33.35
C ARG A 15 27.92 -8.93 -33.98
N GLY A 16 28.73 -9.62 -33.16
CA GLY A 16 29.86 -10.41 -33.63
C GLY A 16 31.11 -9.59 -33.96
N ASN A 17 31.21 -8.33 -33.48
CA ASN A 17 32.43 -7.55 -33.60
C ASN A 17 33.33 -7.78 -32.38
N PRO A 18 34.67 -7.72 -32.52
CA PRO A 18 35.57 -7.77 -31.38
C PRO A 18 35.30 -6.65 -30.36
N THR A 19 35.50 -6.93 -29.07
CA THR A 19 35.54 -5.92 -28.00
C THR A 19 36.47 -6.33 -26.87
N VAL A 20 36.75 -5.40 -25.95
CA VAL A 20 37.69 -5.57 -24.83
C VAL A 20 36.98 -6.13 -23.61
N GLU A 21 37.55 -7.19 -23.04
CA GLU A 21 37.22 -7.68 -21.69
C GLU A 21 38.46 -7.56 -20.80
N VAL A 22 38.26 -7.10 -19.56
CA VAL A 22 39.32 -6.93 -18.57
C VAL A 22 39.02 -7.75 -17.32
N GLU A 23 40.05 -8.39 -16.78
CA GLU A 23 40.08 -9.02 -15.47
C GLU A 23 41.04 -8.30 -14.53
N VAL A 24 40.54 -7.99 -13.33
CA VAL A 24 41.31 -7.45 -12.20
C VAL A 24 41.33 -8.50 -11.10
N THR A 25 42.53 -8.87 -10.62
CA THR A 25 42.70 -9.85 -9.54
C THR A 25 43.12 -9.15 -8.25
N THR A 26 42.41 -9.40 -7.17
CA THR A 26 42.76 -8.99 -5.80
C THR A 26 42.80 -10.22 -4.89
N ALA A 27 43.08 -10.05 -3.60
CA ALA A 27 42.99 -11.18 -2.66
C ALA A 27 41.54 -11.70 -2.48
N LYS A 28 40.53 -10.99 -2.99
CA LYS A 28 39.12 -11.43 -2.99
C LYS A 28 38.73 -12.28 -4.20
N GLY A 29 39.58 -12.37 -5.23
CA GLY A 29 39.33 -13.14 -6.43
C GLY A 29 39.54 -12.36 -7.72
N VAL A 30 38.91 -12.83 -8.79
CA VAL A 30 38.99 -12.25 -10.14
C VAL A 30 37.67 -11.55 -10.47
N PHE A 31 37.76 -10.28 -10.85
CA PHE A 31 36.63 -9.43 -11.21
C PHE A 31 36.73 -9.06 -12.67
N ARG A 32 35.65 -9.23 -13.43
CA ARG A 32 35.66 -9.14 -14.89
C ARG A 32 34.66 -8.10 -15.38
N ALA A 33 35.05 -7.32 -16.38
CA ALA A 33 34.14 -6.42 -17.09
C ALA A 33 34.41 -6.42 -18.60
N ALA A 34 33.34 -6.35 -19.38
CA ALA A 34 33.40 -6.21 -20.83
C ALA A 34 32.88 -4.83 -21.26
N VAL A 35 33.44 -4.31 -22.37
CA VAL A 35 33.11 -2.98 -22.87
C VAL A 35 32.13 -3.06 -24.05
N PRO A 36 31.01 -2.32 -24.04
CA PRO A 36 30.08 -2.27 -25.16
C PRO A 36 30.59 -1.34 -26.28
N SER A 37 29.99 -1.44 -27.48
CA SER A 37 30.33 -0.63 -28.67
C SER A 37 29.09 -0.10 -29.39
N GLY A 38 29.15 1.12 -29.93
CA GLY A 38 28.05 1.80 -30.64
C GLY A 38 27.87 1.41 -32.11
N ALA A 39 26.75 1.81 -32.72
CA ALA A 39 26.52 1.79 -34.18
C ALA A 39 26.51 3.23 -34.71
N SER A 40 25.56 4.03 -34.22
CA SER A 40 25.63 5.49 -34.23
C SER A 40 26.54 5.94 -33.09
N THR A 41 27.51 6.79 -33.43
CA THR A 41 28.48 7.34 -32.47
C THR A 41 28.54 8.84 -32.70
N GLY A 42 28.12 9.63 -31.72
CA GLY A 42 28.29 11.07 -31.75
C GLY A 42 29.76 11.47 -31.96
N VAL A 43 29.99 12.55 -32.69
CA VAL A 43 31.35 12.96 -33.11
C VAL A 43 32.24 13.42 -31.94
N HIS A 44 31.63 13.60 -30.76
CA HIS A 44 32.27 14.10 -29.55
C HIS A 44 32.50 13.00 -28.48
N GLU A 45 32.19 11.73 -28.77
CA GLU A 45 32.46 10.61 -27.86
C GLU A 45 33.98 10.45 -27.59
N ALA A 46 34.31 9.87 -26.45
CA ALA A 46 35.65 9.35 -26.19
C ALA A 46 36.00 8.26 -27.22
N LEU A 47 37.27 8.20 -27.63
CA LEU A 47 37.67 7.37 -28.77
C LEU A 47 37.67 5.88 -28.41
N GLU A 48 36.81 5.11 -29.07
CA GLU A 48 36.92 3.66 -29.11
C GLU A 48 38.09 3.25 -30.03
N LEU A 49 39.17 2.72 -29.45
CA LEU A 49 40.36 2.37 -30.22
C LEU A 49 40.17 1.04 -30.96
N ARG A 50 40.18 1.10 -32.30
CA ARG A 50 40.12 -0.03 -33.23
C ARG A 50 41.44 -0.17 -34.00
N ASP A 51 41.76 -1.38 -34.42
CA ASP A 51 43.03 -1.68 -35.11
C ASP A 51 43.08 -1.11 -36.53
N GLN A 52 41.93 -1.01 -37.20
CA GLN A 52 41.72 -0.50 -38.57
C GLN A 52 42.46 -1.31 -39.65
N ILE A 53 42.69 -2.60 -39.41
CA ILE A 53 43.28 -3.55 -40.38
C ILE A 53 42.15 -4.23 -41.14
N LYS A 54 41.88 -3.84 -42.39
CA LYS A 54 40.69 -4.29 -43.15
C LYS A 54 40.63 -5.81 -43.32
N GLU A 55 41.78 -6.46 -43.44
CA GLU A 55 41.93 -7.90 -43.62
C GLU A 55 41.60 -8.69 -42.35
N ASP A 56 41.57 -8.04 -41.18
CA ASP A 56 41.32 -8.67 -39.89
C ASP A 56 40.07 -8.09 -39.20
N TYR A 57 39.11 -8.97 -38.88
CA TYR A 57 37.81 -8.58 -38.32
C TYR A 57 37.16 -7.37 -39.02
N VAL A 58 37.31 -7.26 -40.35
CA VAL A 58 36.83 -6.13 -41.17
C VAL A 58 37.24 -4.74 -40.66
N GLY A 59 38.46 -4.62 -40.11
CA GLY A 59 38.98 -3.37 -39.55
C GLY A 59 38.60 -3.12 -38.08
N LYS A 60 37.84 -4.02 -37.46
CA LYS A 60 37.27 -3.85 -36.13
C LYS A 60 38.02 -4.62 -35.03
N GLY A 61 39.25 -5.08 -35.26
CA GLY A 61 40.10 -5.63 -34.20
C GLY A 61 40.31 -4.64 -33.04
N VAL A 62 40.58 -5.16 -31.83
CA VAL A 62 40.85 -4.36 -30.61
C VAL A 62 42.18 -4.74 -29.94
N LEU A 63 43.11 -5.33 -30.70
CA LEU A 63 44.38 -5.84 -30.18
C LEU A 63 45.26 -4.71 -29.65
N LYS A 64 45.25 -3.52 -30.27
CA LYS A 64 45.96 -2.33 -29.75
C LYS A 64 45.43 -1.91 -28.38
N ALA A 65 44.10 -1.88 -28.20
CA ALA A 65 43.49 -1.55 -26.91
C ALA A 65 43.85 -2.59 -25.83
N ILE A 66 43.83 -3.88 -26.18
CA ILE A 66 44.26 -4.98 -25.30
C ILE A 66 45.74 -4.87 -24.93
N GLU A 67 46.59 -4.51 -25.89
CA GLU A 67 48.01 -4.27 -25.66
C GLU A 67 48.21 -3.09 -24.69
N ASN A 68 47.48 -1.99 -24.87
CA ASN A 68 47.51 -0.85 -23.96
C ASN A 68 47.10 -1.25 -22.53
N VAL A 69 46.08 -2.08 -22.34
CA VAL A 69 45.73 -2.59 -21.01
C VAL A 69 46.86 -3.46 -20.45
N ASN A 70 47.32 -4.45 -21.19
CA ASN A 70 48.25 -5.47 -20.68
C ASN A 70 49.68 -4.96 -20.46
N LYS A 71 50.17 -4.06 -21.32
CA LYS A 71 51.57 -3.60 -21.31
C LYS A 71 51.77 -2.22 -20.69
N THR A 72 50.73 -1.39 -20.65
CA THR A 72 50.83 0.00 -20.13
C THR A 72 50.03 0.17 -18.84
N ILE A 73 48.71 -0.08 -18.88
CA ILE A 73 47.84 0.16 -17.71
C ILE A 73 48.13 -0.83 -16.58
N ALA A 74 48.24 -2.12 -16.89
CA ALA A 74 48.43 -3.18 -15.92
C ALA A 74 49.66 -2.98 -15.02
N PRO A 75 50.90 -2.82 -15.54
CA PRO A 75 52.06 -2.62 -14.69
C PRO A 75 51.95 -1.34 -13.86
N ALA A 76 51.48 -0.23 -14.47
CA ALA A 76 51.39 1.06 -13.81
C ALA A 76 50.35 1.06 -12.66
N LEU A 77 49.19 0.42 -12.84
CA LEU A 77 48.15 0.33 -11.82
C LEU A 77 48.53 -0.60 -10.65
N ILE A 78 49.27 -1.68 -10.92
CA ILE A 78 49.77 -2.57 -9.87
C ILE A 78 50.84 -1.85 -9.03
N GLU A 79 51.74 -1.10 -9.68
CA GLU A 79 52.79 -0.34 -9.01
C GLU A 79 52.23 0.81 -8.16
N SER A 80 51.16 1.47 -8.61
CA SER A 80 50.54 2.59 -7.86
C SER A 80 49.97 2.18 -6.51
N LYS A 81 49.67 0.87 -6.32
CA LYS A 81 49.08 0.29 -5.09
C LYS A 81 47.80 0.99 -4.62
N LEU A 82 47.08 1.63 -5.54
CA LEU A 82 45.82 2.31 -5.25
C LEU A 82 44.79 1.32 -4.70
N ASN A 83 43.93 1.81 -3.82
CA ASN A 83 42.88 1.01 -3.22
C ASN A 83 41.70 0.88 -4.19
N VAL A 84 41.28 -0.35 -4.49
CA VAL A 84 40.16 -0.62 -5.42
C VAL A 84 38.81 -0.03 -4.98
N VAL A 85 38.68 0.35 -3.70
CA VAL A 85 37.47 1.03 -3.19
C VAL A 85 37.44 2.52 -3.57
N ASP A 86 38.60 3.12 -3.84
CA ASP A 86 38.70 4.53 -4.24
C ASP A 86 38.62 4.64 -5.77
N GLN A 87 37.41 4.47 -6.29
CA GLN A 87 37.13 4.51 -7.73
C GLN A 87 37.64 5.81 -8.37
N LYS A 88 37.51 6.93 -7.67
CA LYS A 88 37.95 8.24 -8.14
C LYS A 88 39.46 8.28 -8.33
N ALA A 89 40.24 7.85 -7.34
CA ALA A 89 41.70 7.83 -7.46
C ALA A 89 42.19 6.90 -8.60
N ILE A 90 41.49 5.78 -8.82
CA ILE A 90 41.79 4.85 -9.91
C ILE A 90 41.52 5.50 -11.27
N ASP A 91 40.33 6.07 -11.45
CA ASP A 91 39.95 6.67 -12.73
C ASP A 91 40.80 7.91 -13.04
N GLU A 92 41.08 8.77 -12.06
CA GLU A 92 42.00 9.91 -12.21
C GLU A 92 43.41 9.46 -12.61
N PHE A 93 43.89 8.35 -12.06
CA PHE A 93 45.17 7.75 -12.46
C PHE A 93 45.14 7.27 -13.92
N LEU A 94 44.08 6.58 -14.36
CA LEU A 94 43.95 6.09 -15.72
C LEU A 94 43.83 7.23 -16.74
N ILE A 95 43.03 8.25 -16.42
CA ILE A 95 42.86 9.45 -17.26
C ILE A 95 44.19 10.19 -17.40
N LYS A 96 44.95 10.34 -16.31
CA LYS A 96 46.27 10.97 -16.35
C LYS A 96 47.29 10.14 -17.12
N LEU A 97 47.21 8.81 -17.05
CA LEU A 97 48.10 7.90 -17.78
C LEU A 97 47.87 7.99 -19.29
N ASP A 98 46.63 8.17 -19.73
CA ASP A 98 46.30 8.44 -21.13
C ASP A 98 46.75 9.85 -21.56
N GLY A 99 46.40 10.87 -20.78
CA GLY A 99 46.85 12.24 -20.98
C GLY A 99 46.14 13.01 -22.11
N THR A 100 45.08 12.47 -22.71
CA THR A 100 44.30 13.15 -23.77
C THR A 100 42.86 13.43 -23.33
N PRO A 101 42.22 14.50 -23.85
CA PRO A 101 40.83 14.83 -23.50
C PRO A 101 39.81 13.76 -23.88
N ASN A 102 40.04 13.04 -24.99
CA ASN A 102 39.13 12.05 -25.55
C ASN A 102 39.64 10.60 -25.41
N LYS A 103 40.63 10.36 -24.54
CA LYS A 103 41.17 9.02 -24.25
C LYS A 103 41.78 8.31 -25.47
N ALA A 104 42.34 9.09 -26.40
CA ALA A 104 42.80 8.61 -27.70
C ALA A 104 44.15 7.86 -27.66
N ASN A 105 44.98 8.08 -26.64
CA ASN A 105 46.30 7.43 -26.57
C ASN A 105 46.17 5.94 -26.19
N LEU A 106 45.36 5.64 -25.17
CA LEU A 106 45.14 4.28 -24.67
C LEU A 106 43.87 3.66 -25.24
N GLY A 107 42.88 4.47 -25.61
CA GLY A 107 41.54 4.05 -26.01
C GLY A 107 40.56 4.06 -24.83
N ALA A 108 39.40 4.67 -25.02
CA ALA A 108 38.34 4.71 -24.01
C ALA A 108 37.86 3.29 -23.63
N ASN A 109 37.89 2.36 -24.58
CA ASN A 109 37.60 0.94 -24.38
C ASN A 109 38.66 0.21 -23.53
N ALA A 110 39.93 0.62 -23.56
CA ALA A 110 40.95 0.09 -22.66
C ALA A 110 40.73 0.59 -21.22
N ILE A 111 40.50 1.90 -21.06
CA ILE A 111 40.33 2.55 -19.76
C ILE A 111 39.05 2.09 -19.07
N LEU A 112 37.92 2.08 -19.79
CA LEU A 112 36.64 1.70 -19.22
C LEU A 112 36.62 0.26 -18.72
N GLY A 113 37.24 -0.68 -19.46
CA GLY A 113 37.29 -2.08 -19.05
C GLY A 113 37.97 -2.25 -17.69
N VAL A 114 39.08 -1.53 -17.46
CA VAL A 114 39.78 -1.51 -16.17
C VAL A 114 38.92 -0.81 -15.10
N SER A 115 38.34 0.34 -15.42
CA SER A 115 37.49 1.12 -14.52
C SER A 115 36.31 0.30 -13.96
N LEU A 116 35.58 -0.41 -14.83
CA LEU A 116 34.45 -1.27 -14.46
C LEU A 116 34.90 -2.51 -13.65
N ALA A 117 35.99 -3.16 -14.05
CA ALA A 117 36.52 -4.31 -13.34
C ALA A 117 37.01 -3.94 -11.94
N VAL A 118 37.59 -2.74 -11.77
CA VAL A 118 37.95 -2.19 -10.46
C VAL A 118 36.71 -1.87 -9.62
N ALA A 119 35.65 -1.28 -10.17
CA ALA A 119 34.40 -1.05 -9.43
C ALA A 119 33.82 -2.36 -8.86
N LYS A 120 33.85 -3.44 -9.66
CA LYS A 120 33.45 -4.79 -9.21
C LYS A 120 34.37 -5.31 -8.10
N ALA A 121 35.68 -5.10 -8.22
CA ALA A 121 36.63 -5.44 -7.17
C ALA A 121 36.43 -4.62 -5.89
N GLY A 122 36.07 -3.35 -6.00
CA GLY A 122 35.72 -2.45 -4.89
C GLY A 122 34.48 -2.92 -4.14
N ALA A 123 33.44 -3.36 -4.86
CA ALA A 123 32.26 -4.01 -4.26
C ALA A 123 32.63 -5.31 -3.53
N GLY A 124 33.43 -6.18 -4.17
CA GLY A 124 33.92 -7.42 -3.58
C GLY A 124 34.80 -7.22 -2.33
N GLU A 125 35.60 -6.15 -2.29
CA GLU A 125 36.40 -5.77 -1.12
C GLU A 125 35.51 -5.31 0.04
N LYS A 126 34.47 -4.51 -0.22
CA LYS A 126 33.49 -4.08 0.77
C LYS A 126 32.55 -5.21 1.24
N GLY A 127 32.43 -6.29 0.47
CA GLY A 127 31.47 -7.37 0.74
C GLY A 127 30.03 -6.94 0.53
N VAL A 128 29.76 -6.04 -0.41
CA VAL A 128 28.43 -5.52 -0.74
C VAL A 128 28.09 -5.77 -2.22
N PRO A 129 26.80 -5.81 -2.61
CA PRO A 129 26.40 -5.84 -4.00
C PRO A 129 26.93 -4.63 -4.80
N LEU A 130 27.10 -4.78 -6.11
CA LEU A 130 27.67 -3.73 -6.96
C LEU A 130 26.81 -2.46 -7.00
N TYR A 131 25.47 -2.57 -7.04
CA TYR A 131 24.58 -1.40 -6.95
C TYR A 131 24.74 -0.62 -5.64
N VAL A 132 25.05 -1.28 -4.51
CA VAL A 132 25.35 -0.62 -3.23
C VAL A 132 26.67 0.12 -3.33
N HIS A 133 27.69 -0.51 -3.94
CA HIS A 133 28.98 0.14 -4.15
C HIS A 133 28.86 1.39 -5.04
N PHE A 134 28.08 1.35 -6.12
CA PHE A 134 27.81 2.53 -6.93
C PHE A 134 27.02 3.60 -6.17
N ALA A 135 26.03 3.21 -5.36
CA ALA A 135 25.32 4.15 -4.52
C ALA A 135 26.23 4.85 -3.50
N ASP A 136 27.20 4.14 -2.92
CA ASP A 136 28.20 4.75 -2.03
C ASP A 136 29.06 5.78 -2.77
N ILE A 137 29.52 5.46 -3.99
CA ILE A 137 30.34 6.38 -4.81
C ILE A 137 29.53 7.62 -5.19
N ALA A 138 28.27 7.44 -5.60
CA ALA A 138 27.38 8.51 -6.02
C ALA A 138 26.80 9.33 -4.85
N GLY A 139 26.92 8.86 -3.61
CA GLY A 139 26.23 9.44 -2.46
C GLY A 139 24.70 9.31 -2.56
N ALA A 140 24.21 8.24 -3.18
CA ALA A 140 22.79 8.06 -3.46
C ALA A 140 21.98 7.80 -2.17
N LYS A 141 20.78 8.40 -2.11
CA LYS A 141 19.86 8.25 -0.98
C LYS A 141 19.15 6.89 -1.00
N LYS A 142 18.69 6.42 0.16
CA LYS A 142 17.79 5.26 0.28
C LYS A 142 16.31 5.71 0.32
N PRO A 143 15.34 4.82 0.01
CA PRO A 143 15.42 3.44 -0.46
C PRO A 143 16.00 3.40 -1.86
N PHE A 144 16.43 2.25 -2.34
CA PHE A 144 16.82 2.13 -3.74
C PHE A 144 15.61 2.29 -4.66
N VAL A 145 15.85 2.70 -5.91
CA VAL A 145 14.79 2.85 -6.90
C VAL A 145 15.08 1.91 -8.07
N LEU A 146 14.11 1.05 -8.37
CA LEU A 146 14.12 0.21 -9.55
C LEU A 146 13.59 1.02 -10.74
N PRO A 147 14.27 0.97 -11.89
CA PRO A 147 13.96 1.82 -13.03
C PRO A 147 12.73 1.34 -13.80
N VAL A 148 12.04 2.25 -14.49
CA VAL A 148 11.15 1.88 -15.59
C VAL A 148 12.02 1.44 -16.78
N PRO A 149 11.86 0.20 -17.29
CA PRO A 149 12.53 -0.22 -18.51
C PRO A 149 11.85 0.41 -19.74
N ALA A 150 12.64 1.08 -20.57
CA ALA A 150 12.27 1.50 -21.92
C ALA A 150 12.67 0.38 -22.89
N PHE A 151 11.71 -0.47 -23.25
CA PHE A 151 11.96 -1.61 -24.12
C PHE A 151 11.89 -1.17 -25.58
N ASN A 152 13.02 -1.21 -26.30
CA ASN A 152 13.05 -0.98 -27.75
C ASN A 152 12.40 -2.15 -28.48
N VAL A 153 11.17 -1.98 -28.97
CA VAL A 153 10.35 -3.09 -29.51
C VAL A 153 10.13 -3.00 -31.02
N ILE A 154 10.38 -1.85 -31.64
CA ILE A 154 10.49 -1.69 -33.10
C ILE A 154 11.75 -0.88 -33.41
N ASN A 155 12.59 -1.42 -34.30
CA ASN A 155 13.82 -0.79 -34.75
C ASN A 155 13.62 -0.18 -36.16
N GLY A 156 14.15 1.02 -36.33
CA GLY A 156 14.32 1.73 -37.60
C GLY A 156 15.73 2.29 -37.71
N GLY A 157 15.89 3.43 -38.40
CA GLY A 157 17.16 4.14 -38.54
C GLY A 157 18.29 3.24 -39.03
N SER A 158 19.47 3.40 -38.44
CA SER A 158 20.68 2.62 -38.73
C SER A 158 20.69 1.23 -38.06
N HIS A 159 19.69 0.92 -37.22
CA HIS A 159 19.57 -0.36 -36.50
C HIS A 159 18.75 -1.42 -37.25
N ALA A 160 18.13 -1.07 -38.38
CA ALA A 160 17.29 -1.98 -39.15
C ALA A 160 17.36 -1.72 -40.66
N GLY A 161 17.37 -2.80 -41.44
CA GLY A 161 17.31 -2.77 -42.91
C GLY A 161 15.92 -2.46 -43.51
N ASN A 162 15.11 -1.66 -42.82
CA ASN A 162 13.80 -1.17 -43.30
C ASN A 162 13.91 0.29 -43.78
N LYS A 163 12.80 0.94 -44.14
CA LYS A 163 12.77 2.34 -44.58
C LYS A 163 12.57 3.36 -43.46
N LEU A 164 12.09 2.92 -42.30
CA LEU A 164 11.76 3.76 -41.15
C LEU A 164 12.94 4.64 -40.71
N ALA A 165 12.77 5.96 -40.70
CA ALA A 165 13.87 6.88 -40.40
C ALA A 165 14.24 6.92 -38.91
N MET A 166 13.25 7.03 -38.02
CA MET A 166 13.50 7.09 -36.58
C MET A 166 13.99 5.73 -36.07
N GLN A 167 14.96 5.76 -35.16
CA GLN A 167 15.76 4.59 -34.83
C GLN A 167 15.05 3.61 -33.89
N GLU A 168 14.30 4.09 -32.91
CA GLU A 168 13.70 3.24 -31.89
C GLU A 168 12.32 3.69 -31.46
N PHE A 169 11.44 2.71 -31.32
CA PHE A 169 10.11 2.90 -30.75
C PHE A 169 9.99 1.99 -29.54
N MET A 170 9.94 2.62 -28.38
CA MET A 170 10.03 1.97 -27.08
C MET A 170 8.69 1.97 -26.36
N ILE A 171 8.45 0.91 -25.58
CA ILE A 171 7.35 0.87 -24.61
C ILE A 171 7.90 1.00 -23.18
N MET A 172 7.19 1.77 -22.36
CA MET A 172 7.55 2.04 -20.96
C MET A 172 6.38 1.68 -20.03
N PRO A 173 6.44 0.57 -19.26
CA PRO A 173 5.40 0.18 -18.31
C PRO A 173 5.37 1.04 -17.03
N THR A 174 5.10 2.34 -17.16
CA THR A 174 5.09 3.30 -16.05
C THR A 174 3.99 3.04 -15.02
N GLY A 175 2.88 2.41 -15.43
CA GLY A 175 1.76 2.05 -14.55
C GLY A 175 1.88 0.70 -13.86
N ALA A 176 3.04 0.03 -13.94
CA ALA A 176 3.35 -1.15 -13.16
C ALA A 176 3.63 -0.81 -11.68
N SER A 177 3.41 -1.76 -10.78
CA SER A 177 3.66 -1.61 -9.34
C SER A 177 5.05 -2.08 -8.88
N SER A 178 5.76 -2.82 -9.74
CA SER A 178 7.08 -3.41 -9.50
C SER A 178 7.83 -3.57 -10.83
N PHE A 179 9.14 -3.75 -10.76
CA PHE A 179 9.95 -4.10 -11.94
C PHE A 179 9.54 -5.48 -12.49
N THR A 180 9.22 -6.44 -11.63
CA THR A 180 8.67 -7.75 -12.03
C THR A 180 7.37 -7.61 -12.82
N GLU A 181 6.43 -6.77 -12.37
CA GLU A 181 5.21 -6.49 -13.15
C GLU A 181 5.54 -5.76 -14.46
N ALA A 182 6.49 -4.81 -14.45
CA ALA A 182 6.91 -4.10 -15.65
C ALA A 182 7.51 -5.05 -16.70
N MET A 183 8.34 -6.01 -16.29
CA MET A 183 8.89 -7.06 -17.14
C MET A 183 7.79 -7.94 -17.74
N LYS A 184 6.81 -8.36 -16.93
CA LYS A 184 5.65 -9.11 -17.43
C LYS A 184 4.92 -8.32 -18.51
N ILE A 185 4.53 -7.07 -18.22
CA ILE A 185 3.81 -6.19 -19.15
C ILE A 185 4.60 -6.01 -20.45
N GLY A 186 5.89 -5.65 -20.34
CA GLY A 186 6.75 -5.45 -21.51
C GLY A 186 6.85 -6.69 -22.39
N SER A 187 7.03 -7.87 -21.79
CA SER A 187 7.12 -9.14 -22.53
C SER A 187 5.81 -9.54 -23.22
N GLU A 188 4.66 -9.35 -22.56
CA GLU A 188 3.35 -9.65 -23.12
C GLU A 188 2.98 -8.70 -24.26
N VAL A 189 3.28 -7.40 -24.12
CA VAL A 189 3.12 -6.42 -25.21
C VAL A 189 4.05 -6.75 -26.38
N TYR A 190 5.32 -7.12 -26.13
CA TYR A 190 6.26 -7.51 -27.18
C TYR A 190 5.80 -8.75 -27.97
N HIS A 191 5.33 -9.81 -27.30
CA HIS A 191 4.79 -10.99 -27.97
C HIS A 191 3.48 -10.70 -28.72
N THR A 192 2.66 -9.81 -28.18
CA THR A 192 1.44 -9.34 -28.85
C THR A 192 1.78 -8.56 -30.10
N LEU A 193 2.75 -7.65 -30.02
CA LEU A 193 3.28 -6.87 -31.14
C LEU A 193 3.83 -7.78 -32.24
N LYS A 194 4.56 -8.85 -31.89
CA LYS A 194 5.01 -9.87 -32.85
C LYS A 194 3.84 -10.43 -33.66
N SER A 195 2.74 -10.73 -32.99
CA SER A 195 1.54 -11.29 -33.64
C SER A 195 0.84 -10.26 -34.52
N VAL A 196 0.78 -8.99 -34.08
CA VAL A 196 0.22 -7.89 -34.86
C VAL A 196 1.04 -7.65 -36.14
N ILE A 197 2.37 -7.56 -36.02
CA ILE A 197 3.28 -7.39 -37.15
C ILE A 197 3.19 -8.57 -38.10
N LYS A 198 3.22 -9.81 -37.59
CA LYS A 198 3.07 -11.02 -38.41
C LYS A 198 1.79 -11.02 -39.22
N ALA A 199 0.68 -10.61 -38.61
CA ALA A 199 -0.61 -10.57 -39.28
C ALA A 199 -0.66 -9.50 -40.39
N LYS A 200 0.01 -8.36 -40.20
CA LYS A 200 -0.04 -7.22 -41.14
C LYS A 200 1.01 -7.30 -42.25
N TYR A 201 2.24 -7.72 -41.94
CA TYR A 201 3.38 -7.68 -42.87
C TYR A 201 4.02 -9.06 -43.13
N GLY A 202 3.48 -10.12 -42.54
CA GLY A 202 3.99 -11.48 -42.71
C GLY A 202 5.08 -11.88 -41.72
N GLN A 203 5.49 -13.15 -41.79
CA GLN A 203 6.43 -13.76 -40.84
C GLN A 203 7.82 -13.09 -40.85
N ASP A 204 8.30 -12.70 -42.02
CA ASP A 204 9.67 -12.16 -42.19
C ASP A 204 9.84 -10.78 -41.52
N ALA A 205 8.75 -10.02 -41.37
CA ALA A 205 8.73 -8.76 -40.65
C ALA A 205 8.88 -8.92 -39.12
N THR A 206 8.86 -10.15 -38.61
CA THR A 206 9.05 -10.46 -37.17
C THR A 206 10.47 -10.89 -36.82
N ASN A 207 11.41 -10.76 -37.76
CA ASN A 207 12.82 -10.78 -37.43
C ASN A 207 13.17 -9.54 -36.59
N VAL A 208 14.27 -9.66 -35.84
CA VAL A 208 14.67 -8.64 -34.87
C VAL A 208 15.95 -7.93 -35.31
N GLY A 209 16.04 -6.63 -35.00
CA GLY A 209 17.26 -5.84 -35.20
C GLY A 209 18.31 -6.10 -34.12
N ASP A 210 19.34 -5.26 -34.08
CA ASP A 210 20.49 -5.39 -33.17
C ASP A 210 20.08 -5.44 -31.69
N GLU A 211 18.99 -4.76 -31.32
CA GLU A 211 18.54 -4.60 -29.94
C GLU A 211 17.31 -5.46 -29.57
N GLY A 212 16.91 -6.36 -30.48
CA GLY A 212 15.85 -7.33 -30.24
C GLY A 212 14.43 -6.85 -30.59
N GLY A 213 14.23 -5.58 -30.91
CA GLY A 213 12.95 -5.09 -31.44
C GLY A 213 12.72 -5.54 -32.88
N PHE A 214 11.47 -5.55 -33.32
CA PHE A 214 11.11 -6.00 -34.67
C PHE A 214 11.51 -4.97 -35.73
N ALA A 215 11.81 -5.44 -36.94
CA ALA A 215 12.17 -4.59 -38.07
C ALA A 215 11.15 -4.72 -39.22
N PRO A 216 9.87 -4.34 -39.03
CA PRO A 216 8.89 -4.38 -40.11
C PRO A 216 9.27 -3.38 -41.21
N ASN A 217 8.91 -3.69 -42.45
CA ASN A 217 9.19 -2.85 -43.61
C ASN A 217 8.16 -1.71 -43.73
N ILE A 218 8.16 -0.82 -42.74
CA ILE A 218 7.37 0.41 -42.70
C ILE A 218 8.25 1.61 -43.05
N GLN A 219 7.65 2.64 -43.65
CA GLN A 219 8.33 3.89 -43.99
C GLN A 219 7.85 5.04 -43.09
N ASP A 220 6.56 5.09 -42.79
CA ASP A 220 5.97 6.13 -41.95
C ASP A 220 6.17 5.84 -40.46
N ASN A 221 6.74 6.82 -39.73
CA ASN A 221 6.94 6.75 -38.29
C ASN A 221 5.60 6.66 -37.53
N GLN A 222 4.53 7.25 -38.08
CA GLN A 222 3.20 7.17 -37.49
C GLN A 222 2.69 5.71 -37.47
N GLU A 223 2.96 4.95 -38.53
CA GLU A 223 2.57 3.55 -38.62
C GLU A 223 3.26 2.69 -37.54
N GLY A 224 4.51 3.01 -37.18
CA GLY A 224 5.21 2.40 -36.06
C GLY A 224 4.51 2.64 -34.73
N LEU A 225 4.07 3.87 -34.46
CA LEU A 225 3.31 4.23 -33.25
C LEU A 225 1.93 3.55 -33.19
N GLU A 226 1.24 3.45 -34.32
CA GLU A 226 -0.06 2.76 -34.42
C GLU A 226 0.05 1.26 -34.10
N LEU A 227 1.13 0.61 -34.55
CA LEU A 227 1.42 -0.78 -34.21
C LEU A 227 1.62 -0.96 -32.70
N LEU A 228 2.32 -0.03 -32.04
CA LEU A 228 2.52 -0.06 -30.60
C LEU A 228 1.20 0.10 -29.84
N VAL A 229 0.40 1.11 -30.20
CA VAL A 229 -0.91 1.33 -29.55
C VAL A 229 -1.82 0.10 -29.71
N THR A 230 -1.88 -0.46 -30.92
CA THR A 230 -2.65 -1.68 -31.20
C THR A 230 -2.17 -2.86 -30.34
N ALA A 231 -0.86 -3.02 -30.18
CA ALA A 231 -0.30 -4.10 -29.37
C ALA A 231 -0.57 -3.90 -27.88
N ILE A 232 -0.44 -2.68 -27.36
CA ILE A 232 -0.73 -2.32 -25.96
C ILE A 232 -2.21 -2.58 -25.65
N GLU A 233 -3.12 -2.19 -26.55
CA GLU A 233 -4.55 -2.41 -26.40
C GLU A 233 -4.89 -3.90 -26.39
N LYS A 234 -4.38 -4.66 -27.38
CA LYS A 234 -4.62 -6.11 -27.47
C LYS A 234 -4.04 -6.90 -26.29
N ALA A 235 -2.94 -6.43 -25.71
CA ALA A 235 -2.36 -7.03 -24.51
C ALA A 235 -3.12 -6.67 -23.22
N GLY A 236 -4.08 -5.72 -23.28
CA GLY A 236 -4.91 -5.33 -22.13
C GLY A 236 -4.24 -4.33 -21.18
N TYR A 237 -3.23 -3.59 -21.65
CA TYR A 237 -2.41 -2.68 -20.82
C TYR A 237 -2.56 -1.19 -21.16
N THR A 238 -3.62 -0.81 -21.86
CA THR A 238 -3.97 0.60 -22.11
C THR A 238 -3.99 1.40 -20.79
N GLY A 239 -3.30 2.53 -20.79
CA GLY A 239 -3.17 3.40 -19.61
C GLY A 239 -2.05 3.01 -18.63
N LYS A 240 -1.51 1.79 -18.70
CA LYS A 240 -0.34 1.36 -17.91
C LYS A 240 0.99 1.46 -18.66
N VAL A 241 0.95 1.48 -19.99
CA VAL A 241 2.15 1.56 -20.85
C VAL A 241 2.16 2.89 -21.60
N LYS A 242 3.29 3.57 -21.57
CA LYS A 242 3.61 4.78 -22.33
C LYS A 242 4.59 4.44 -23.46
N ILE A 243 4.83 5.39 -24.35
CA ILE A 243 5.76 5.25 -25.46
C ILE A 243 6.95 6.20 -25.25
N ALA A 244 8.14 5.75 -25.62
CA ALA A 244 9.32 6.58 -25.80
C ALA A 244 9.88 6.37 -27.21
N MET A 245 10.62 7.34 -27.72
CA MET A 245 11.25 7.27 -29.04
C MET A 245 12.69 7.71 -28.97
N ASP A 246 13.56 7.06 -29.74
CA ASP A 246 14.87 7.60 -30.11
C ASP A 246 14.85 7.87 -31.61
N CYS A 247 14.98 9.15 -31.94
CA CYS A 247 14.96 9.59 -33.32
C CYS A 247 16.33 9.43 -33.98
N ALA A 248 17.44 9.53 -33.23
CA ALA A 248 18.80 9.57 -33.75
C ALA A 248 18.97 10.51 -34.97
N SER A 249 18.41 11.71 -34.87
CA SER A 249 18.20 12.57 -36.04
C SER A 249 19.47 13.10 -36.71
N SER A 250 20.62 13.07 -36.03
CA SER A 250 21.93 13.30 -36.66
C SER A 250 22.18 12.36 -37.85
N GLU A 251 21.66 11.13 -37.85
CA GLU A 251 21.81 10.16 -38.95
C GLU A 251 21.08 10.59 -40.23
N PHE A 252 20.06 11.44 -40.11
CA PHE A 252 19.30 11.98 -41.23
C PHE A 252 19.33 13.51 -41.32
N TYR A 253 20.28 14.15 -40.64
CA TYR A 253 20.53 15.56 -40.77
C TYR A 253 21.38 15.84 -42.02
N LYS A 254 20.84 16.65 -42.92
CA LYS A 254 21.46 16.95 -44.21
C LYS A 254 21.17 18.37 -44.62
N GLU A 255 22.22 19.13 -44.91
CA GLU A 255 22.12 20.50 -45.46
C GLU A 255 21.26 21.45 -44.60
N GLY A 256 21.36 21.34 -43.27
CA GLY A 256 20.59 22.18 -42.35
C GLY A 256 19.13 21.74 -42.12
N LYS A 257 18.73 20.58 -42.66
CA LYS A 257 17.38 20.01 -42.61
C LYS A 257 17.41 18.51 -42.29
N TYR A 258 16.23 17.88 -42.21
CA TYR A 258 16.05 16.50 -41.80
C TYR A 258 15.37 15.66 -42.88
N ASP A 259 16.03 14.60 -43.34
CA ASP A 259 15.58 13.70 -44.39
C ASP A 259 14.92 12.43 -43.82
N LEU A 260 13.60 12.42 -43.68
CA LEU A 260 12.88 11.24 -43.19
C LEU A 260 12.84 10.05 -44.17
N ASP A 261 13.51 10.14 -45.32
CA ASP A 261 13.73 9.04 -46.27
C ASP A 261 15.23 8.81 -46.53
N PHE A 262 16.13 9.15 -45.58
CA PHE A 262 17.60 9.14 -45.78
C PHE A 262 18.20 7.80 -46.25
N LYS A 263 17.50 6.68 -46.01
CA LYS A 263 17.91 5.34 -46.47
C LYS A 263 17.64 5.11 -47.96
N ASN A 264 16.85 5.98 -48.60
CA ASN A 264 16.65 6.00 -50.03
C ASN A 264 17.78 6.80 -50.69
N PRO A 265 18.63 6.18 -51.54
CA PRO A 265 19.69 6.90 -52.24
C PRO A 265 19.20 8.02 -53.16
N ASN A 266 17.91 8.02 -53.48
CA ASN A 266 17.24 9.02 -54.32
C ASN A 266 16.23 9.87 -53.52
N SER A 267 16.48 10.11 -52.22
CA SER A 267 15.63 10.97 -51.41
C SER A 267 15.54 12.38 -52.01
N ASN A 268 14.36 12.99 -51.92
CA ASN A 268 14.05 14.28 -52.55
C ASN A 268 14.27 15.43 -51.56
N ALA A 269 15.23 16.31 -51.84
CA ALA A 269 15.57 17.44 -50.97
C ALA A 269 14.42 18.44 -50.73
N ALA A 270 13.40 18.45 -51.59
CA ALA A 270 12.20 19.27 -51.38
C ALA A 270 11.32 18.77 -50.23
N ASP A 271 11.44 17.49 -49.86
CA ASP A 271 10.65 16.85 -48.79
C ASP A 271 11.36 16.91 -47.43
N TYR A 272 12.60 17.42 -47.38
CA TYR A 272 13.33 17.57 -46.12
C TYR A 272 12.67 18.59 -45.21
N LEU A 273 12.55 18.23 -43.93
CA LEU A 273 11.92 19.08 -42.92
C LEU A 273 12.94 20.06 -42.32
N THR A 274 12.51 21.30 -42.06
CA THR A 274 13.23 22.19 -41.16
C THR A 274 13.12 21.68 -39.72
N GLY A 275 13.99 22.14 -38.82
CA GLY A 275 13.88 21.82 -37.39
C GLY A 275 12.53 22.21 -36.79
N GLU A 276 11.96 23.36 -37.17
CA GLU A 276 10.61 23.77 -36.74
C GLU A 276 9.52 22.79 -37.22
N GLN A 277 9.57 22.36 -38.49
CA GLN A 277 8.61 21.38 -39.02
C GLN A 277 8.75 20.02 -38.33
N LEU A 278 9.98 19.60 -38.01
CA LEU A 278 10.24 18.37 -37.28
C LEU A 278 9.76 18.48 -35.82
N ALA A 279 9.94 19.64 -35.17
CA ALA A 279 9.39 19.93 -33.85
C ALA A 279 7.86 19.81 -33.82
N ASP A 280 7.18 20.37 -34.83
CA ASP A 280 5.73 20.27 -35.00
C ASP A 280 5.28 18.81 -35.22
N LEU A 281 6.04 18.03 -35.98
CA LEU A 281 5.78 16.60 -36.16
C LEU A 281 5.83 15.87 -34.81
N TYR A 282 6.87 16.08 -34.00
CA TYR A 282 6.99 15.45 -32.68
C TYR A 282 5.86 15.83 -31.73
N LYS A 283 5.48 17.11 -31.68
CA LYS A 283 4.33 17.57 -30.88
C LYS A 283 3.05 16.89 -31.35
N SER A 284 2.83 16.78 -32.66
CA SER A 284 1.65 16.10 -33.22
C SER A 284 1.60 14.62 -32.85
N PHE A 285 2.76 13.94 -32.74
CA PHE A 285 2.83 12.58 -32.25
C PHE A 285 2.51 12.51 -30.76
N ALA A 286 3.07 13.39 -29.94
CA ALA A 286 2.82 13.40 -28.50
C ALA A 286 1.38 13.78 -28.13
N GLU A 287 0.67 14.51 -28.99
CA GLU A 287 -0.76 14.79 -28.83
C GLU A 287 -1.64 13.57 -29.15
N LYS A 288 -1.25 12.76 -30.15
CA LYS A 288 -2.03 11.61 -30.63
C LYS A 288 -1.72 10.30 -29.88
N TYR A 289 -0.49 10.14 -29.42
CA TYR A 289 0.03 8.91 -28.83
C TYR A 289 0.55 9.18 -27.41
N PRO A 290 0.57 8.19 -26.51
CA PRO A 290 1.01 8.37 -25.12
C PRO A 290 2.53 8.47 -24.99
N ILE A 291 3.16 9.37 -25.75
CA ILE A 291 4.60 9.60 -25.76
C ILE A 291 4.98 10.43 -24.54
N VAL A 292 5.95 9.92 -23.77
CA VAL A 292 6.45 10.58 -22.55
C VAL A 292 7.94 10.93 -22.63
N SER A 293 8.65 10.40 -23.63
CA SER A 293 10.07 10.67 -23.84
C SER A 293 10.45 10.63 -25.32
N ILE A 294 11.24 11.59 -25.78
CA ILE A 294 11.87 11.62 -27.11
C ILE A 294 13.37 11.88 -26.91
N GLU A 295 14.20 11.06 -27.53
CA GLU A 295 15.65 11.11 -27.54
C GLU A 295 16.15 11.57 -28.91
N ASP A 296 17.20 12.40 -28.92
CA ASP A 296 17.88 12.91 -30.13
C ASP A 296 16.95 13.43 -31.23
N ALA A 297 16.04 14.32 -30.81
CA ALA A 297 15.05 14.96 -31.66
C ALA A 297 15.66 15.82 -32.79
N PHE A 298 16.84 16.37 -32.57
CA PHE A 298 17.58 17.18 -33.55
C PHE A 298 19.05 16.77 -33.57
N ASP A 299 19.76 17.24 -34.59
CA ASP A 299 21.19 17.01 -34.72
C ASP A 299 21.95 17.46 -33.47
N GLN A 300 23.03 16.75 -33.16
CA GLN A 300 23.90 16.96 -32.00
C GLN A 300 24.44 18.40 -31.86
N ASP A 301 24.45 19.23 -32.91
CA ASP A 301 24.85 20.63 -32.87
C ASP A 301 23.71 21.63 -33.20
N ASP A 302 22.48 21.18 -33.42
CA ASP A 302 21.30 22.02 -33.72
C ASP A 302 20.62 22.59 -32.46
N TRP A 303 21.42 23.26 -31.63
CA TRP A 303 21.05 23.74 -30.29
C TRP A 303 19.77 24.59 -30.22
N ASP A 304 19.50 25.37 -31.27
CA ASP A 304 18.38 26.31 -31.29
C ASP A 304 17.04 25.56 -31.39
N ASN A 305 16.97 24.52 -32.24
CA ASN A 305 15.78 23.68 -32.37
C ASN A 305 15.54 22.81 -31.13
N TRP A 306 16.60 22.29 -30.49
CA TRP A 306 16.51 21.64 -29.18
C TRP A 306 15.85 22.55 -28.13
N SER A 307 16.37 23.79 -28.01
CA SER A 307 15.88 24.77 -27.04
C SER A 307 14.43 25.19 -27.34
N HIS A 308 14.08 25.32 -28.62
CA HIS A 308 12.72 25.59 -29.08
C HIS A 308 11.74 24.47 -28.69
N LEU A 309 12.09 23.21 -28.95
CA LEU A 309 11.23 22.08 -28.64
C LEU A 309 11.06 21.90 -27.12
N LEU A 310 12.13 22.04 -26.33
CA LEU A 310 12.01 21.97 -24.87
C LEU A 310 11.10 23.08 -24.34
N GLY A 311 11.22 24.30 -24.88
CA GLY A 311 10.39 25.44 -24.49
C GLY A 311 8.91 25.31 -24.86
N THR A 312 8.56 24.40 -25.78
CA THR A 312 7.21 24.25 -26.34
C THR A 312 6.60 22.86 -26.12
N SER A 313 7.23 22.01 -25.32
CA SER A 313 6.76 20.65 -25.03
C SER A 313 6.85 20.31 -23.53
N ASN A 314 6.14 19.25 -23.11
CA ASN A 314 6.08 18.81 -21.71
C ASN A 314 6.65 17.40 -21.48
N PHE A 315 7.00 16.68 -22.55
CA PHE A 315 7.61 15.34 -22.45
C PHE A 315 9.09 15.42 -22.02
N GLN A 316 9.66 14.28 -21.67
CA GLN A 316 11.10 14.16 -21.48
C GLN A 316 11.81 14.29 -22.83
N LEU A 317 12.79 15.18 -22.91
CA LEU A 317 13.66 15.35 -24.07
C LEU A 317 15.06 14.92 -23.64
N VAL A 318 15.54 13.82 -24.21
CA VAL A 318 16.79 13.15 -23.81
C VAL A 318 17.89 13.52 -24.79
N GLY A 319 19.02 14.04 -24.29
CA GLY A 319 20.22 14.24 -25.09
C GLY A 319 21.14 13.02 -25.02
N ASP A 320 21.38 12.37 -26.15
CA ASP A 320 22.35 11.30 -26.35
C ASP A 320 23.56 11.82 -27.12
N ASP A 321 23.53 11.89 -28.45
CA ASP A 321 24.62 12.44 -29.28
C ASP A 321 24.84 13.94 -29.00
N LEU A 322 23.79 14.66 -28.60
CA LEU A 322 23.88 16.05 -28.13
C LEU A 322 24.87 16.20 -26.97
N THR A 323 24.90 15.23 -26.04
CA THR A 323 25.64 15.36 -24.78
C THR A 323 26.81 14.39 -24.65
N VAL A 324 26.77 13.24 -25.33
CA VAL A 324 27.77 12.15 -25.34
C VAL A 324 28.32 11.81 -23.95
N THR A 325 27.46 11.86 -22.93
CA THR A 325 27.86 11.69 -21.51
C THR A 325 29.04 12.60 -21.09
N ASN A 326 29.26 13.73 -21.78
CA ASN A 326 30.39 14.62 -21.60
C ASN A 326 30.00 15.84 -20.75
N PRO A 327 30.65 16.07 -19.59
CA PRO A 327 30.31 17.18 -18.69
C PRO A 327 30.30 18.57 -19.35
N ALA A 328 31.17 18.83 -20.33
CA ALA A 328 31.22 20.13 -21.01
C ALA A 328 29.99 20.36 -21.90
N ARG A 329 29.53 19.32 -22.62
CA ARG A 329 28.32 19.40 -23.45
C ARG A 329 27.07 19.39 -22.60
N ILE A 330 27.02 18.59 -21.52
CA ILE A 330 25.94 18.64 -20.52
C ILE A 330 25.79 20.06 -19.97
N LYS A 331 26.90 20.69 -19.54
CA LYS A 331 26.88 22.08 -19.06
C LYS A 331 26.29 23.03 -20.10
N THR A 332 26.72 22.92 -21.36
CA THR A 332 26.23 23.75 -22.47
C THR A 332 24.72 23.54 -22.70
N ALA A 333 24.29 22.28 -22.67
CA ALA A 333 22.90 21.90 -22.87
C ALA A 333 21.99 22.38 -21.72
N VAL A 334 22.48 22.38 -20.47
CA VAL A 334 21.82 22.99 -19.32
C VAL A 334 21.70 24.50 -19.48
N GLU A 335 22.78 25.19 -19.85
CA GLU A 335 22.80 26.64 -20.05
C GLU A 335 21.84 27.09 -21.16
N LYS A 336 21.80 26.34 -22.26
CA LYS A 336 20.92 26.61 -23.40
C LYS A 336 19.49 26.14 -23.18
N LYS A 337 19.22 25.32 -22.15
CA LYS A 337 17.93 24.63 -21.96
C LYS A 337 17.57 23.79 -23.19
N ALA A 338 18.53 23.00 -23.67
CA ALA A 338 18.38 22.21 -24.89
C ALA A 338 17.59 20.92 -24.63
N CYS A 339 17.81 20.25 -23.50
CA CYS A 339 17.08 19.04 -23.13
C CYS A 339 16.81 19.00 -21.62
N ASN A 340 16.11 17.98 -21.12
CA ASN A 340 15.78 17.82 -19.69
C ASN A 340 16.05 16.42 -19.15
N ALA A 341 16.79 15.61 -19.91
CA ALA A 341 17.31 14.32 -19.50
C ALA A 341 18.61 13.99 -20.24
N LEU A 342 19.50 13.28 -19.55
CA LEU A 342 20.73 12.72 -20.10
C LEU A 342 20.51 11.25 -20.48
N LEU A 343 20.96 10.83 -21.67
CA LEU A 343 21.24 9.40 -21.90
C LEU A 343 22.67 9.10 -21.43
N LEU A 344 22.80 8.24 -20.42
CA LEU A 344 24.09 7.92 -19.82
C LEU A 344 24.63 6.62 -20.41
N LYS A 345 25.69 6.74 -21.22
CA LYS A 345 26.43 5.63 -21.81
C LYS A 345 27.88 5.70 -21.31
N VAL A 346 28.25 4.78 -20.43
CA VAL A 346 29.55 4.82 -19.74
C VAL A 346 30.75 4.79 -20.69
N ASN A 347 30.62 4.20 -21.88
CA ASN A 347 31.69 4.14 -22.88
C ASN A 347 31.84 5.42 -23.71
N GLN A 348 30.83 6.30 -23.75
CA GLN A 348 30.96 7.61 -24.40
C GLN A 348 31.92 8.53 -23.66
N ILE A 349 32.06 8.37 -22.34
CA ILE A 349 33.01 9.15 -21.53
C ILE A 349 34.23 8.33 -21.10
N GLY A 350 34.10 7.01 -20.93
CA GLY A 350 35.22 6.08 -20.81
C GLY A 350 35.70 5.78 -19.38
N SER A 351 35.03 6.25 -18.33
CA SER A 351 35.29 5.85 -16.94
C SER A 351 34.03 5.87 -16.08
N VAL A 352 34.01 5.08 -15.00
CA VAL A 352 32.90 5.05 -14.02
C VAL A 352 32.77 6.40 -13.32
N THR A 353 33.87 6.98 -12.85
CA THR A 353 33.85 8.26 -12.11
C THR A 353 33.27 9.40 -12.95
N GLU A 354 33.69 9.56 -14.20
CA GLU A 354 33.14 10.60 -15.08
C GLU A 354 31.66 10.35 -15.42
N SER A 355 31.27 9.08 -15.57
CA SER A 355 29.86 8.71 -15.81
C SER A 355 28.97 9.08 -14.61
N ILE A 356 29.41 8.75 -13.39
CA ILE A 356 28.69 9.11 -12.16
C ILE A 356 28.62 10.63 -12.03
N GLN A 357 29.71 11.35 -12.32
CA GLN A 357 29.70 12.81 -12.29
C GLN A 357 28.73 13.42 -13.30
N ALA A 358 28.68 12.91 -14.53
CA ALA A 358 27.72 13.34 -15.56
C ALA A 358 26.27 13.12 -15.13
N ALA A 359 25.98 12.00 -14.46
CA ALA A 359 24.68 11.73 -13.87
C ALA A 359 24.33 12.76 -12.79
N LEU A 360 25.25 13.00 -11.86
CA LEU A 360 25.06 13.92 -10.74
C LEU A 360 24.88 15.37 -11.21
N ASP A 361 25.68 15.83 -12.17
CA ASP A 361 25.57 17.16 -12.75
C ASP A 361 24.19 17.36 -13.41
N SER A 362 23.71 16.32 -14.11
CA SER A 362 22.38 16.32 -14.74
C SER A 362 21.26 16.34 -13.69
N GLN A 363 21.32 15.47 -12.68
CA GLN A 363 20.36 15.44 -11.57
C GLN A 363 20.32 16.76 -10.79
N ASN A 364 21.48 17.36 -10.53
CA ASN A 364 21.59 18.67 -9.88
C ASN A 364 21.01 19.82 -10.72
N ALA A 365 20.99 19.68 -12.05
CA ALA A 365 20.30 20.59 -12.96
C ALA A 365 18.79 20.31 -13.07
N GLY A 366 18.26 19.35 -12.32
CA GLY A 366 16.85 18.95 -12.33
C GLY A 366 16.46 18.05 -13.51
N TRP A 367 17.45 17.45 -14.19
CA TRP A 367 17.23 16.56 -15.32
C TRP A 367 16.99 15.12 -14.89
N GLY A 368 16.28 14.36 -15.73
CA GLY A 368 16.31 12.90 -15.67
C GLY A 368 17.65 12.34 -16.14
N VAL A 369 17.92 11.08 -15.79
CA VAL A 369 19.06 10.33 -16.35
C VAL A 369 18.54 8.96 -16.77
N MET A 370 18.66 8.62 -18.04
CA MET A 370 18.35 7.30 -18.57
C MET A 370 19.66 6.56 -18.78
N VAL A 371 19.95 5.58 -17.92
CA VAL A 371 21.11 4.71 -18.12
C VAL A 371 20.86 3.87 -19.36
N SER A 372 21.87 3.75 -20.23
CA SER A 372 21.69 3.15 -21.54
C SER A 372 22.74 2.10 -21.87
N HIS A 373 22.30 1.09 -22.61
CA HIS A 373 23.17 0.13 -23.31
C HIS A 373 23.83 0.75 -24.55
N ARG A 374 24.54 -0.07 -25.33
CA ARG A 374 24.84 0.21 -26.74
C ARG A 374 24.26 -0.88 -27.64
N SER A 375 24.14 -0.61 -28.94
CA SER A 375 23.68 -1.58 -29.93
C SER A 375 24.60 -2.82 -30.02
N GLY A 376 25.92 -2.66 -29.86
CA GLY A 376 26.86 -3.76 -29.58
C GLY A 376 27.05 -3.96 -28.08
N GLU A 377 26.24 -4.83 -27.46
CA GLU A 377 26.37 -5.17 -26.03
C GLU A 377 27.07 -6.52 -25.83
N THR A 378 27.32 -6.85 -24.57
CA THR A 378 27.92 -8.09 -24.08
C THR A 378 27.00 -8.73 -23.03
N GLU A 379 27.40 -9.84 -22.45
CA GLU A 379 26.73 -10.45 -21.30
C GLU A 379 26.93 -9.68 -19.98
N ASP A 380 27.79 -8.65 -19.96
CA ASP A 380 28.07 -7.85 -18.77
C ASP A 380 26.81 -7.13 -18.27
N THR A 381 26.52 -7.16 -16.97
CA THR A 381 25.28 -6.59 -16.42
C THR A 381 25.49 -5.26 -15.67
N THR A 382 26.66 -4.63 -15.77
CA THR A 382 27.04 -3.51 -14.90
C THR A 382 26.06 -2.35 -14.92
N ILE A 383 25.45 -2.05 -16.08
CA ILE A 383 24.48 -0.94 -16.19
C ILE A 383 23.18 -1.19 -15.41
N ALA A 384 22.81 -2.46 -15.13
CA ALA A 384 21.68 -2.80 -14.27
C ALA A 384 21.95 -2.45 -12.81
N ASP A 385 23.17 -2.69 -12.33
CA ASP A 385 23.60 -2.27 -11.00
C ASP A 385 23.79 -0.74 -10.94
N LEU A 386 24.31 -0.14 -12.02
CA LEU A 386 24.56 1.30 -12.10
C LEU A 386 23.28 2.12 -12.04
N VAL A 387 22.22 1.72 -12.77
CA VAL A 387 20.94 2.47 -12.76
C VAL A 387 20.28 2.46 -11.38
N VAL A 388 20.40 1.36 -10.64
CA VAL A 388 19.89 1.25 -9.26
C VAL A 388 20.76 2.06 -8.31
N GLY A 389 22.09 1.98 -8.46
CA GLY A 389 23.05 2.72 -7.64
C GLY A 389 22.94 4.25 -7.81
N LEU A 390 22.75 4.72 -9.04
CA LEU A 390 22.51 6.14 -9.37
C LEU A 390 21.07 6.58 -9.20
N ARG A 391 20.18 5.62 -8.96
CA ARG A 391 18.79 5.88 -8.58
C ARG A 391 18.04 6.71 -9.62
N THR A 392 18.34 6.46 -10.89
CA THR A 392 17.91 7.36 -11.97
C THR A 392 16.46 7.17 -12.39
N GLY A 393 15.88 5.99 -12.09
CA GLY A 393 14.47 5.68 -12.31
C GLY A 393 14.10 5.20 -13.71
N GLN A 394 15.05 5.10 -14.63
CA GLN A 394 14.79 4.68 -16.01
C GLN A 394 16.05 4.09 -16.65
N ILE A 395 15.84 3.03 -17.43
CA ILE A 395 16.90 2.33 -18.17
C ILE A 395 16.42 1.98 -19.59
N LYS A 396 17.27 2.22 -20.59
CA LYS A 396 17.11 1.73 -21.97
C LYS A 396 18.16 0.64 -22.19
N THR A 397 17.71 -0.63 -22.23
CA THR A 397 18.62 -1.78 -22.39
C THR A 397 18.13 -2.80 -23.43
N GLY A 398 17.30 -2.35 -24.38
CA GLY A 398 16.80 -3.14 -25.50
C GLY A 398 15.47 -3.83 -25.24
N ALA A 399 15.02 -4.64 -26.20
CA ALA A 399 13.80 -5.44 -26.11
C ALA A 399 13.88 -6.47 -24.99
N PRO A 400 12.75 -7.06 -24.55
CA PRO A 400 12.73 -8.31 -23.80
C PRO A 400 13.08 -9.53 -24.71
N CYS A 401 14.14 -9.40 -25.51
CA CYS A 401 14.61 -10.35 -26.51
C CYS A 401 16.13 -10.16 -26.68
N ARG A 402 16.83 -11.26 -27.00
CA ARG A 402 18.31 -11.37 -27.05
C ARG A 402 18.97 -11.21 -25.68
N SER A 403 19.91 -12.11 -25.38
CA SER A 403 20.36 -12.34 -24.00
C SER A 403 21.30 -11.25 -23.47
N GLU A 404 21.99 -10.51 -24.32
CA GLU A 404 22.76 -9.33 -23.93
C GLU A 404 21.86 -8.21 -23.36
N ARG A 405 20.57 -8.21 -23.72
CA ARG A 405 19.52 -7.32 -23.20
C ARG A 405 18.91 -7.91 -21.93
N LEU A 406 18.46 -9.16 -22.04
CA LEU A 406 17.85 -9.90 -20.94
C LEU A 406 18.80 -10.09 -19.76
N ALA A 407 20.13 -10.11 -19.95
CA ALA A 407 21.09 -10.20 -18.87
C ALA A 407 20.93 -9.05 -17.87
N LYS A 408 20.74 -7.82 -18.36
CA LYS A 408 20.53 -6.62 -17.53
C LYS A 408 19.14 -6.64 -16.89
N LEU A 409 18.12 -6.98 -17.67
CA LEU A 409 16.73 -7.06 -17.20
C LEU A 409 16.58 -8.15 -16.11
N ASN A 410 17.20 -9.31 -16.30
CA ASN A 410 17.24 -10.37 -15.30
C ASN A 410 18.07 -9.98 -14.08
N GLN A 411 19.13 -9.19 -14.24
CA GLN A 411 19.87 -8.64 -13.11
C GLN A 411 19.00 -7.69 -12.28
N LEU A 412 18.18 -6.85 -12.92
CA LEU A 412 17.22 -6.00 -12.22
C LEU A 412 16.14 -6.79 -11.48
N LEU A 413 15.67 -7.93 -12.02
CA LEU A 413 14.78 -8.84 -11.29
C LEU A 413 15.47 -9.40 -10.02
N ARG A 414 16.74 -9.79 -10.10
CA ARG A 414 17.52 -10.27 -8.94
C ARG A 414 17.74 -9.17 -7.91
N ILE A 415 18.04 -7.95 -8.35
CA ILE A 415 18.22 -6.79 -7.46
C ILE A 415 16.89 -6.44 -6.76
N GLU A 416 15.76 -6.47 -7.48
CA GLU A 416 14.44 -6.27 -6.89
C GLU A 416 14.14 -7.33 -5.82
N GLU A 417 14.41 -8.61 -6.11
CA GLU A 417 14.24 -9.71 -5.15
C GLU A 417 15.11 -9.52 -3.90
N GLU A 418 16.38 -9.14 -4.07
CA GLU A 418 17.32 -8.92 -2.96
C GLU A 418 16.90 -7.74 -2.07
N LEU A 419 16.41 -6.65 -2.68
CA LEU A 419 16.01 -5.45 -1.95
C LEU A 419 14.67 -5.61 -1.23
N GLY A 420 13.72 -6.36 -1.80
CA GLY A 420 12.37 -6.54 -1.28
C GLY A 420 11.70 -5.20 -0.95
N ASP A 421 11.22 -5.04 0.29
CA ASP A 421 10.58 -3.81 0.78
C ASP A 421 11.50 -2.57 0.80
N ASN A 422 12.82 -2.72 0.58
CA ASN A 422 13.79 -1.61 0.55
C ASN A 422 13.97 -0.98 -0.84
N ALA A 423 13.18 -1.42 -1.82
CA ALA A 423 13.11 -0.89 -3.16
C ALA A 423 11.74 -0.26 -3.44
N ILE A 424 11.73 0.78 -4.26
CA ILE A 424 10.50 1.28 -4.91
C ILE A 424 10.67 1.23 -6.43
N TYR A 425 9.63 0.88 -7.16
CA TYR A 425 9.62 1.01 -8.61
C TYR A 425 9.30 2.47 -9.00
N ALA A 426 10.05 3.05 -9.94
CA ALA A 426 9.92 4.47 -10.24
C ALA A 426 8.56 4.85 -10.85
N GLY A 427 7.95 3.95 -11.63
CA GLY A 427 6.64 4.14 -12.24
C GLY A 427 6.51 5.45 -13.02
N GLU A 428 5.38 6.14 -12.87
CA GLU A 428 5.10 7.44 -13.52
C GLU A 428 6.11 8.56 -13.16
N ASN A 429 6.90 8.39 -12.11
CA ASN A 429 7.89 9.38 -11.66
C ASN A 429 9.32 9.09 -12.18
N PHE A 430 9.47 8.20 -13.16
CA PHE A 430 10.76 7.76 -13.70
C PHE A 430 11.77 8.89 -13.96
N ARG A 431 11.32 10.07 -14.44
CA ARG A 431 12.20 11.22 -14.74
C ARG A 431 12.86 11.82 -13.49
N LYS A 432 12.18 11.80 -12.34
CA LYS A 432 12.61 12.48 -11.10
C LYS A 432 12.87 11.50 -9.96
N ALA A 433 13.17 10.25 -10.29
CA ALA A 433 13.32 9.21 -9.28
C ALA A 433 14.45 9.47 -8.27
N HIS A 434 15.49 10.18 -8.67
CA HIS A 434 16.60 10.56 -7.80
C HIS A 434 16.17 11.56 -6.71
N GLU A 435 15.13 12.35 -6.96
CA GLU A 435 14.50 13.26 -5.99
C GLU A 435 13.63 12.50 -4.97
N PHE A 436 13.37 11.21 -5.16
CA PHE A 436 12.58 10.44 -4.20
C PHE A 436 13.30 10.34 -2.86
N GLU A 437 12.89 11.06 -1.85
CA GLU A 437 13.28 10.70 -0.49
C GLU A 437 12.46 9.48 -0.04
N SER A 438 12.96 8.77 0.97
CA SER A 438 12.37 7.51 1.37
C SER A 438 10.87 7.56 1.51
N SER A 439 10.22 6.50 1.04
CA SER A 439 8.77 6.26 0.97
C SER A 439 8.06 6.25 2.34
N ALA A 440 8.67 6.85 3.37
CA ALA A 440 7.94 7.52 4.43
C ALA A 440 7.31 8.85 4.00
N GLU A 441 7.79 9.51 2.93
CA GLU A 441 7.37 10.89 2.60
C GLU A 441 6.61 11.06 1.26
N ASN A 442 6.78 10.22 0.23
CA ASN A 442 6.06 10.43 -1.05
C ASN A 442 4.75 9.64 -1.26
N ALA A 443 4.23 9.01 -0.20
CA ALA A 443 2.79 8.78 -0.09
C ALA A 443 2.14 10.12 0.26
N GLN A 444 2.02 11.04 -0.71
CA GLN A 444 1.27 12.29 -0.55
C GLN A 444 1.60 13.00 0.78
N LEU A 445 2.89 13.17 1.15
CA LEU A 445 3.37 13.72 2.46
C LEU A 445 2.28 13.75 3.53
N LEU A 446 1.90 12.55 3.94
CA LEU A 446 1.09 12.33 5.11
C LEU A 446 1.97 12.67 6.31
N ASP A 447 2.06 13.97 6.61
CA ASP A 447 2.67 14.47 7.84
C ASP A 447 2.01 13.73 9.01
N TRP A 448 2.69 12.71 9.54
CA TRP A 448 2.14 11.89 10.61
C TRP A 448 1.86 12.71 11.87
N LYS A 449 2.51 13.87 12.06
CA LYS A 449 2.13 14.80 13.13
C LYS A 449 0.80 15.48 12.82
N LYS A 450 0.52 15.80 11.56
CA LYS A 450 -0.78 16.33 11.10
C LYS A 450 -1.90 15.29 11.11
N LEU A 451 -1.59 14.02 10.82
CA LEU A 451 -2.58 12.93 10.79
C LEU A 451 -2.86 12.31 12.16
N ASN A 452 -1.85 12.37 13.02
CA ASN A 452 -1.90 11.99 14.42
C ASN A 452 -1.66 13.23 15.29
N PRO A 453 -2.52 14.27 15.20
CA PRO A 453 -2.38 15.44 16.04
C PRO A 453 -2.42 15.01 17.50
N LYS A 454 -1.61 15.66 18.33
CA LYS A 454 -1.61 15.39 19.76
C LYS A 454 -2.99 15.72 20.31
N THR A 455 -3.53 14.81 21.10
CA THR A 455 -4.82 15.02 21.75
C THR A 455 -4.65 16.07 22.85
N GLU A 456 -5.41 17.17 22.78
CA GLU A 456 -5.32 18.28 23.75
C GLU A 456 -6.39 18.24 24.85
N HIS A 457 -7.40 17.38 24.70
CA HIS A 457 -8.51 17.26 25.63
C HIS A 457 -8.73 15.81 26.04
N TYR A 458 -9.15 15.63 27.28
CA TYR A 458 -9.52 14.33 27.80
C TYR A 458 -11.04 14.15 27.82
N GLU A 459 -11.51 12.96 27.48
CA GLU A 459 -12.88 12.49 27.74
C GLU A 459 -12.90 11.68 29.06
N PHE A 460 -14.08 11.26 29.51
CA PHE A 460 -14.24 10.34 30.65
C PHE A 460 -13.50 10.74 31.94
N GLY A 461 -13.42 12.03 32.26
CA GLY A 461 -12.70 12.51 33.46
C GLY A 461 -11.17 12.36 33.38
N GLY A 462 -10.62 12.15 32.18
CA GLY A 462 -9.18 12.06 31.92
C GLY A 462 -8.49 10.90 32.62
N PRO A 463 -7.21 11.02 32.97
CA PRO A 463 -6.43 9.90 33.49
C PRO A 463 -7.03 9.25 34.74
N ILE A 464 -7.66 10.04 35.62
CA ILE A 464 -8.32 9.53 36.84
C ILE A 464 -9.55 8.71 36.48
N GLY A 465 -10.42 9.22 35.60
CA GLY A 465 -11.60 8.48 35.19
C GLY A 465 -11.27 7.27 34.31
N ALA A 466 -10.21 7.34 33.49
CA ALA A 466 -9.67 6.19 32.78
C ALA A 466 -9.19 5.09 33.75
N LEU A 467 -8.44 5.45 34.79
CA LEU A 467 -8.03 4.52 35.84
C LEU A 467 -9.25 3.92 36.57
N ALA A 468 -10.23 4.75 36.90
CA ALA A 468 -11.47 4.30 37.52
C ALA A 468 -12.23 3.31 36.63
N MET A 469 -12.31 3.52 35.32
CA MET A 469 -12.95 2.56 34.41
C MET A 469 -12.18 1.25 34.27
N ILE A 470 -10.84 1.31 34.15
CA ILE A 470 -9.99 0.11 34.07
C ILE A 470 -10.12 -0.77 35.32
N THR A 471 -10.44 -0.18 36.47
CA THR A 471 -10.50 -0.88 37.76
C THR A 471 -11.93 -1.23 38.18
N LEU A 472 -12.86 -0.26 38.17
CA LEU A 472 -14.22 -0.43 38.67
C LEU A 472 -15.10 -1.25 37.74
N LEU A 473 -14.92 -1.19 36.42
CA LEU A 473 -15.77 -1.97 35.50
C LEU A 473 -15.53 -3.48 35.62
N PRO A 474 -14.28 -4.00 35.65
CA PRO A 474 -14.04 -5.41 35.96
C PRO A 474 -14.61 -5.84 37.32
N LEU A 475 -14.45 -5.00 38.35
CA LEU A 475 -15.00 -5.28 39.68
C LEU A 475 -16.52 -5.37 39.64
N LEU A 476 -17.18 -4.51 38.87
CA LEU A 476 -18.63 -4.51 38.72
C LEU A 476 -19.14 -5.76 37.99
N VAL A 477 -18.45 -6.19 36.92
CA VAL A 477 -18.76 -7.44 36.22
C VAL A 477 -18.66 -8.63 37.16
N ILE A 478 -17.57 -8.71 37.94
CA ILE A 478 -17.41 -9.76 38.96
C ILE A 478 -18.52 -9.67 40.01
N THR A 479 -18.83 -8.46 40.48
CA THR A 479 -19.86 -8.24 41.49
C THR A 479 -21.21 -8.78 41.03
N PHE A 480 -21.64 -8.48 39.80
CA PHE A 480 -22.92 -8.97 39.29
C PHE A 480 -22.89 -10.44 38.88
N ALA A 481 -21.75 -10.97 38.43
CA ALA A 481 -21.63 -12.40 38.14
C ALA A 481 -21.85 -13.27 39.39
N PHE A 482 -21.56 -12.74 40.58
CA PHE A 482 -21.77 -13.40 41.88
C PHE A 482 -23.07 -12.99 42.56
N GLY A 483 -23.49 -11.72 42.40
CA GLY A 483 -24.76 -11.22 42.94
C GLY A 483 -26.01 -11.84 42.32
N CYS A 484 -25.85 -12.62 41.25
CA CYS A 484 -26.92 -13.38 40.59
C CYS A 484 -26.95 -14.88 40.98
N ASP A 485 -26.18 -15.33 41.99
CA ASP A 485 -26.13 -16.75 42.37
C ASP A 485 -27.15 -17.14 43.46
N ASN A 486 -27.59 -18.40 43.42
CA ASN A 486 -28.55 -19.05 44.32
C ASN A 486 -28.01 -19.34 45.73
N SER A 487 -26.75 -19.01 46.03
CA SER A 487 -26.09 -19.31 47.32
C SER A 487 -26.47 -18.36 48.47
N GLY A 488 -27.39 -17.41 48.27
CA GLY A 488 -28.11 -16.74 49.36
C GLY A 488 -28.41 -15.28 49.12
N TYR A 489 -29.48 -14.98 48.38
CA TYR A 489 -30.13 -13.67 48.37
C TYR A 489 -31.64 -13.87 48.34
N ASP A 490 -32.30 -13.60 49.47
CA ASP A 490 -33.77 -13.62 49.62
C ASP A 490 -34.39 -12.53 48.73
N PRO A 491 -35.20 -12.88 47.71
CA PRO A 491 -35.80 -11.91 46.78
C PRO A 491 -36.91 -11.04 47.40
N LEU A 492 -37.40 -11.35 48.60
CA LEU A 492 -38.54 -10.64 49.23
C LEU A 492 -38.14 -9.55 50.24
N HIS A 493 -36.85 -9.41 50.53
CA HIS A 493 -36.30 -8.23 51.19
C HIS A 493 -35.47 -7.47 50.14
N ARG A 494 -35.50 -6.13 50.15
CA ARG A 494 -34.43 -5.21 49.64
C ARG A 494 -34.72 -4.39 48.38
N LEU A 495 -35.59 -3.38 48.54
CA LEU A 495 -35.45 -2.11 47.81
C LEU A 495 -34.47 -1.13 48.51
N TYR A 496 -34.06 -1.43 49.77
CA TYR A 496 -33.21 -0.57 50.61
C TYR A 496 -31.79 -1.08 50.84
N ALA A 497 -31.44 -2.31 50.41
CA ALA A 497 -30.22 -2.95 50.91
C ALA A 497 -29.06 -3.07 49.95
N PHE A 498 -29.15 -2.70 48.67
CA PHE A 498 -27.92 -2.69 47.86
C PHE A 498 -26.84 -1.77 48.47
N THR A 499 -27.25 -0.62 49.01
CA THR A 499 -26.38 0.30 49.74
C THR A 499 -26.02 -0.20 51.15
N MET A 500 -26.99 -0.74 51.90
CA MET A 500 -26.72 -1.26 53.25
C MET A 500 -25.90 -2.55 53.22
N ASP A 501 -25.94 -3.38 52.18
CA ASP A 501 -25.18 -4.63 52.07
C ASP A 501 -23.69 -4.39 51.79
N ILE A 502 -23.38 -3.32 51.04
CA ILE A 502 -22.00 -2.83 50.87
C ILE A 502 -21.50 -2.25 52.20
N VAL A 503 -22.34 -1.51 52.93
CA VAL A 503 -21.99 -0.86 54.21
C VAL A 503 -21.92 -1.85 55.39
N GLU A 504 -22.73 -2.90 55.38
CA GLU A 504 -22.80 -3.96 56.41
C GLU A 504 -21.80 -5.11 56.15
N GLY A 505 -20.96 -5.01 55.12
CA GLY A 505 -19.90 -6.00 54.85
C GLY A 505 -20.40 -7.35 54.33
N LYS A 506 -21.62 -7.40 53.77
CA LYS A 506 -22.25 -8.63 53.24
C LYS A 506 -21.77 -9.00 51.84
N PHE A 507 -21.05 -8.09 51.16
CA PHE A 507 -20.14 -8.43 50.09
C PHE A 507 -18.79 -8.82 50.72
N SER A 508 -18.58 -10.10 51.00
CA SER A 508 -17.34 -10.50 51.68
C SER A 508 -16.17 -10.47 50.71
N TRP A 509 -15.06 -9.86 51.12
CA TRP A 509 -13.77 -9.98 50.43
C TRP A 509 -13.36 -11.44 50.28
N GLU A 510 -13.83 -12.33 51.17
CA GLU A 510 -13.64 -13.77 51.08
C GLU A 510 -14.34 -14.41 49.87
N MET A 511 -15.54 -13.96 49.49
CA MET A 511 -16.24 -14.44 48.30
C MET A 511 -15.52 -14.00 47.01
N LEU A 512 -15.11 -12.73 46.94
CA LEU A 512 -14.30 -12.22 45.83
C LEU A 512 -12.92 -12.90 45.77
N ALA A 513 -12.30 -13.13 46.92
CA ALA A 513 -11.04 -13.87 47.03
C ALA A 513 -11.22 -15.33 46.64
N SER A 514 -12.37 -15.95 46.97
CA SER A 514 -12.68 -17.34 46.63
C SER A 514 -12.60 -17.58 45.12
N LEU A 515 -13.02 -16.60 44.32
CA LEU A 515 -12.96 -16.62 42.87
C LEU A 515 -11.52 -16.74 42.34
N VAL A 516 -10.58 -16.06 43.00
CA VAL A 516 -9.14 -16.11 42.69
C VAL A 516 -8.52 -17.39 43.25
N THR A 517 -8.87 -17.79 44.48
CA THR A 517 -8.28 -18.96 45.16
C THR A 517 -8.85 -20.30 44.68
N SER A 518 -10.08 -20.32 44.17
CA SER A 518 -10.76 -21.47 43.56
C SER A 518 -10.95 -21.29 42.06
N TRP A 519 -10.13 -20.44 41.44
CA TRP A 519 -10.16 -20.20 40.00
C TRP A 519 -10.10 -21.52 39.23
N LYS A 520 -10.98 -21.69 38.25
CA LYS A 520 -10.92 -22.82 37.31
C LYS A 520 -10.15 -22.36 36.07
N PRO A 521 -8.84 -22.69 35.94
CA PRO A 521 -8.03 -22.15 34.85
C PRO A 521 -8.56 -22.58 33.48
N TRP A 522 -9.21 -23.74 33.42
CA TRP A 522 -9.85 -24.26 32.20
C TRP A 522 -10.89 -23.31 31.59
N SER A 523 -11.53 -22.43 32.38
CA SER A 523 -12.48 -21.44 31.86
C SER A 523 -11.86 -20.48 30.86
N ILE A 524 -10.55 -20.20 30.95
CA ILE A 524 -9.84 -19.40 29.94
C ILE A 524 -9.78 -20.11 28.59
N LEU A 525 -9.63 -21.44 28.57
CA LEU A 525 -9.60 -22.21 27.34
C LEU A 525 -10.97 -22.26 26.66
N TRP A 526 -12.05 -22.21 27.42
CA TRP A 526 -13.40 -22.09 26.86
C TRP A 526 -13.60 -20.76 26.15
N VAL A 527 -13.19 -19.64 26.75
CA VAL A 527 -13.28 -18.33 26.10
C VAL A 527 -12.33 -18.24 24.90
N ILE A 528 -11.09 -18.72 25.02
CA ILE A 528 -10.14 -18.79 23.89
C ILE A 528 -10.69 -19.67 22.76
N GLY A 529 -11.26 -20.83 23.09
CA GLY A 529 -11.84 -21.75 22.11
C GLY A 529 -13.02 -21.13 21.37
N PHE A 530 -13.89 -20.40 22.09
CA PHE A 530 -14.99 -19.64 21.50
C PHE A 530 -14.47 -18.54 20.55
N LEU A 531 -13.47 -17.77 20.97
CA LEU A 531 -12.86 -16.73 20.13
C LEU A 531 -12.18 -17.33 18.89
N ALA A 532 -11.43 -18.43 19.07
CA ALA A 532 -10.78 -19.14 17.98
C ALA A 532 -11.82 -19.64 16.97
N GLN A 533 -12.94 -20.20 17.45
CA GLN A 533 -14.03 -20.66 16.60
C GLN A 533 -14.62 -19.52 15.76
N ILE A 534 -14.94 -18.38 16.38
CA ILE A 534 -15.44 -17.20 15.65
C ILE A 534 -14.43 -16.72 14.61
N ILE A 535 -13.15 -16.63 14.98
CA ILE A 535 -12.08 -16.21 14.07
C ILE A 535 -12.01 -17.20 12.90
N THR A 536 -11.97 -18.51 13.16
CA THR A 536 -11.94 -19.55 12.13
C THR A 536 -13.10 -19.41 11.15
N TYR A 537 -14.34 -19.23 11.63
CA TYR A 537 -15.50 -19.06 10.74
C TYR A 537 -15.44 -17.75 9.96
N SER A 538 -14.95 -16.69 10.59
CA SER A 538 -14.71 -15.39 9.94
C SER A 538 -13.74 -15.53 8.75
N VAL A 539 -12.72 -16.38 8.88
CA VAL A 539 -11.77 -16.65 7.79
C VAL A 539 -12.37 -17.60 6.75
N ALA A 540 -12.85 -18.77 7.20
CA ALA A 540 -13.11 -19.93 6.36
C ALA A 540 -14.42 -19.82 5.56
N LEU A 541 -15.46 -19.20 6.13
CA LEU A 541 -16.76 -19.12 5.46
C LEU A 541 -16.75 -18.04 4.36
N PRO A 542 -17.49 -18.22 3.26
CA PRO A 542 -17.61 -17.20 2.22
C PRO A 542 -18.24 -15.92 2.76
N GLY A 543 -17.93 -14.79 2.13
CA GLY A 543 -18.44 -13.47 2.52
C GLY A 543 -18.12 -12.42 1.49
N GLU A 544 -18.96 -11.40 1.39
CA GLU A 544 -18.72 -10.25 0.51
C GLU A 544 -17.58 -9.40 1.06
N THR A 545 -16.65 -8.96 0.20
CA THR A 545 -15.58 -8.04 0.60
C THR A 545 -15.97 -6.63 0.22
N VAL A 546 -16.09 -5.74 1.22
CA VAL A 546 -16.47 -4.35 1.04
C VAL A 546 -15.35 -3.41 1.46
N LYS A 547 -15.34 -2.21 0.87
CA LYS A 547 -14.42 -1.13 1.26
C LYS A 547 -15.04 -0.30 2.38
N GLY A 548 -14.28 -0.08 3.45
CA GLY A 548 -14.66 0.80 4.56
C GLY A 548 -14.62 2.28 4.20
N THR A 549 -14.79 3.10 5.22
CA THR A 549 -14.71 4.57 5.12
C THR A 549 -13.31 5.03 4.73
N LYS A 550 -13.22 6.20 4.07
CA LYS A 550 -11.95 6.82 3.71
C LYS A 550 -11.27 7.31 5.00
N LEU A 551 -10.07 6.82 5.27
CA LEU A 551 -9.27 7.20 6.42
C LEU A 551 -8.59 8.57 6.21
N ARG A 552 -8.02 9.13 7.28
CA ARG A 552 -7.31 10.43 7.22
C ARG A 552 -6.07 10.40 6.34
N ASP A 553 -5.48 9.22 6.17
CA ASP A 553 -4.38 8.96 5.23
C ASP A 553 -4.84 8.79 3.77
N GLY A 554 -6.14 8.98 3.49
CA GLY A 554 -6.70 8.83 2.16
C GLY A 554 -6.96 7.39 1.72
N THR A 555 -6.50 6.39 2.49
CA THR A 555 -6.69 4.97 2.18
C THR A 555 -8.11 4.50 2.54
N ARG A 556 -8.47 3.30 2.07
CA ARG A 556 -9.68 2.57 2.46
C ARG A 556 -9.30 1.15 2.82
N LEU A 557 -9.74 0.72 3.99
CA LEU A 557 -9.54 -0.64 4.45
C LEU A 557 -10.60 -1.60 3.89
N GLU A 558 -10.22 -2.83 3.61
CA GLU A 558 -11.13 -3.88 3.14
C GLU A 558 -11.56 -4.79 4.30
N TYR A 559 -12.84 -5.19 4.26
CA TYR A 559 -13.50 -6.00 5.29
C TYR A 559 -14.35 -7.09 4.65
N LYS A 560 -14.27 -8.31 5.20
CA LYS A 560 -15.06 -9.46 4.78
C LYS A 560 -16.31 -9.58 5.66
N LEU A 561 -17.48 -9.42 5.05
CA LEU A 561 -18.77 -9.49 5.71
C LEU A 561 -19.30 -10.93 5.65
N ASN A 562 -19.31 -11.60 6.80
CA ASN A 562 -19.82 -12.96 6.96
C ASN A 562 -20.24 -13.28 8.39
N ALA A 563 -20.57 -12.27 9.20
CA ALA A 563 -20.92 -12.48 10.61
C ALA A 563 -22.18 -13.34 10.76
N LEU A 564 -23.19 -13.16 9.92
CA LEU A 564 -24.41 -13.96 9.95
C LEU A 564 -24.15 -15.44 9.62
N GLN A 565 -23.36 -15.73 8.58
CA GLN A 565 -22.99 -17.09 8.20
C GLN A 565 -22.15 -17.75 9.30
N ALA A 566 -21.22 -17.00 9.92
CA ALA A 566 -20.44 -17.46 11.06
C ALA A 566 -21.33 -17.81 12.26
N ALA A 567 -22.32 -16.98 12.57
CA ALA A 567 -23.29 -17.21 13.63
C ALA A 567 -24.12 -18.48 13.38
N GLN A 568 -24.73 -18.59 12.19
CA GLN A 568 -25.52 -19.77 11.80
C GLN A 568 -24.70 -21.06 11.89
N THR A 569 -23.44 -21.01 11.42
CA THR A 569 -22.52 -22.16 11.49
C THR A 569 -22.18 -22.52 12.94
N ALA A 570 -21.92 -21.52 13.80
CA ALA A 570 -21.67 -21.74 15.21
C ALA A 570 -22.87 -22.40 15.92
N PHE A 571 -24.09 -21.93 15.64
CA PHE A 571 -25.31 -22.53 16.20
C PHE A 571 -25.56 -23.95 15.68
N MET A 572 -25.41 -24.20 14.38
CA MET A 572 -25.57 -25.55 13.82
C MET A 572 -24.58 -26.55 14.43
N ILE A 573 -23.30 -26.17 14.55
CA ILE A 573 -22.28 -27.03 15.15
C ILE A 573 -22.55 -27.27 16.64
N SER A 574 -23.01 -26.24 17.36
CA SER A 574 -23.40 -26.37 18.77
C SER A 574 -24.58 -27.33 18.95
N MET A 575 -25.61 -27.22 18.10
CA MET A 575 -26.76 -28.15 18.09
C MET A 575 -26.34 -29.60 17.82
N ILE A 576 -25.44 -29.82 16.86
CA ILE A 576 -24.89 -31.16 16.57
C ILE A 576 -24.09 -31.69 17.76
N SER A 577 -23.25 -30.85 18.37
CA SER A 577 -22.46 -31.23 19.55
C SER A 577 -23.35 -31.61 20.73
N HIS A 578 -24.42 -30.84 20.99
CA HIS A 578 -25.39 -31.10 22.05
C HIS A 578 -26.19 -32.39 21.85
N ARG A 579 -26.40 -32.85 20.60
CA ARG A 579 -26.99 -34.18 20.36
C ARG A 579 -26.18 -35.31 21.02
N SER A 580 -24.86 -35.17 21.10
CA SER A 580 -23.97 -36.16 21.69
C SER A 580 -23.68 -35.95 23.19
N GLN A 581 -23.71 -34.70 23.67
CA GLN A 581 -23.31 -34.34 25.04
C GLN A 581 -24.49 -33.98 25.98
N GLY A 582 -25.71 -33.87 25.45
CA GLY A 582 -26.90 -33.45 26.19
C GLY A 582 -26.75 -32.03 26.75
N LEU A 583 -27.34 -31.78 27.93
CA LEU A 583 -27.33 -30.48 28.61
C LEU A 583 -26.06 -30.19 29.43
N ARG A 584 -25.03 -31.05 29.36
CA ARG A 584 -23.81 -30.91 30.17
C ARG A 584 -23.10 -29.56 29.94
N THR A 585 -22.95 -29.16 28.69
CA THR A 585 -22.25 -27.91 28.34
C THR A 585 -23.04 -26.66 28.74
N PRO A 586 -24.35 -26.53 28.43
CA PRO A 586 -25.16 -25.43 28.94
C PRO A 586 -25.15 -25.29 30.47
N VAL A 587 -25.30 -26.41 31.19
CA VAL A 587 -25.26 -26.41 32.66
C VAL A 587 -23.88 -26.00 33.16
N TRP A 588 -22.80 -26.45 32.52
CA TRP A 588 -21.44 -26.04 32.87
C TRP A 588 -21.22 -24.53 32.67
N VAL A 589 -21.72 -23.95 31.58
CA VAL A 589 -21.62 -22.48 31.35
C VAL A 589 -22.32 -21.71 32.47
N TYR A 590 -23.51 -22.16 32.88
CA TYR A 590 -24.23 -21.60 34.03
C TYR A 590 -23.42 -21.75 35.34
N ASP A 591 -22.95 -22.97 35.67
CA ASP A 591 -22.24 -23.26 36.93
C ASP A 591 -20.88 -22.54 37.02
N ASN A 592 -20.35 -22.07 35.89
CA ASN A 592 -19.03 -21.43 35.80
C ASN A 592 -19.13 -19.99 35.27
N PHE A 593 -20.30 -19.36 35.30
CA PHE A 593 -20.53 -18.02 34.78
C PHE A 593 -19.53 -16.98 35.34
N GLY A 594 -19.32 -16.98 36.66
CA GLY A 594 -18.32 -16.12 37.31
C GLY A 594 -16.87 -16.39 36.87
N HIS A 595 -16.55 -17.66 36.58
CA HIS A 595 -15.24 -18.03 36.02
C HIS A 595 -15.09 -17.69 34.53
N LEU A 596 -16.18 -17.64 33.77
CA LEU A 596 -16.15 -17.16 32.40
C LEU A 596 -16.00 -15.63 32.37
N ALA A 597 -16.66 -14.93 33.29
CA ALA A 597 -16.54 -13.49 33.43
C ALA A 597 -15.09 -13.04 33.73
N LEU A 598 -14.43 -13.62 34.75
CA LEU A 598 -13.03 -13.28 35.02
C LEU A 598 -12.07 -13.75 33.90
N ALA A 599 -12.40 -14.81 33.15
CA ALA A 599 -11.58 -15.25 32.01
C ALA A 599 -11.66 -14.22 30.87
N SER A 600 -12.86 -13.73 30.57
CA SER A 600 -13.09 -12.64 29.63
C SER A 600 -12.40 -11.34 30.06
N ILE A 601 -12.37 -11.02 31.36
CA ILE A 601 -11.60 -9.88 31.90
C ILE A 601 -10.12 -10.03 31.57
N ILE A 602 -9.52 -11.18 31.91
CA ILE A 602 -8.09 -11.45 31.68
C ILE A 602 -7.78 -11.35 30.18
N ILE A 603 -8.60 -11.96 29.33
CA ILE A 603 -8.40 -11.92 27.88
C ILE A 603 -8.52 -10.50 27.33
N ALA A 604 -9.48 -9.71 27.81
CA ALA A 604 -9.60 -8.31 27.44
C ALA A 604 -8.32 -7.53 27.79
N PHE A 605 -7.78 -7.70 29.01
CA PHE A 605 -6.50 -7.09 29.39
C PHE A 605 -5.34 -7.54 28.50
N VAL A 606 -5.23 -8.83 28.20
CA VAL A 606 -4.17 -9.37 27.33
C VAL A 606 -4.25 -8.74 25.93
N VAL A 607 -5.45 -8.67 25.34
CA VAL A 607 -5.66 -8.04 24.03
C VAL A 607 -5.31 -6.55 24.08
N SER A 608 -5.76 -5.82 25.12
CA SER A 608 -5.46 -4.40 25.29
C SER A 608 -3.97 -4.12 25.46
N ILE A 609 -3.27 -4.92 26.25
CA ILE A 609 -1.81 -4.81 26.43
C ILE A 609 -1.12 -5.08 25.10
N PHE A 610 -1.51 -6.13 24.40
CA PHE A 610 -0.94 -6.48 23.10
C PHE A 610 -1.07 -5.33 22.09
N VAL A 611 -2.27 -4.78 21.89
CA VAL A 611 -2.49 -3.69 20.92
C VAL A 611 -1.84 -2.38 21.37
N TYR A 612 -1.79 -2.10 22.68
CA TYR A 612 -1.09 -0.93 23.22
C TYR A 612 0.42 -1.02 22.97
N VAL A 613 1.07 -2.12 23.36
CA VAL A 613 2.52 -2.34 23.15
C VAL A 613 2.85 -2.32 21.66
N LYS A 614 2.06 -3.03 20.85
CA LYS A 614 2.25 -3.08 19.39
C LYS A 614 2.16 -1.70 18.73
N SER A 615 1.35 -0.78 19.28
CA SER A 615 1.21 0.57 18.73
C SER A 615 2.52 1.38 18.76
N PHE A 616 3.50 0.98 19.57
CA PHE A 616 4.83 1.62 19.65
C PHE A 616 5.89 0.94 18.77
N ILE A 617 5.58 -0.22 18.17
CA ILE A 617 6.56 -1.06 17.48
C ILE A 617 6.29 -1.08 15.97
N GLY A 618 7.32 -0.75 15.17
CA GLY A 618 7.30 -0.83 13.71
C GLY A 618 7.00 0.51 13.01
N LYS A 619 6.45 0.43 11.79
CA LYS A 619 6.15 1.60 10.94
C LYS A 619 5.07 2.51 11.59
N PRO A 620 5.09 3.84 11.37
CA PRO A 620 4.03 4.76 11.83
C PRO A 620 2.65 4.30 11.37
N ARG A 621 1.65 4.41 12.24
CA ARG A 621 0.26 4.01 11.97
C ARG A 621 -0.69 5.16 12.31
N LEU A 622 -1.88 5.11 11.74
CA LEU A 622 -2.92 6.08 12.06
C LEU A 622 -3.41 5.84 13.49
N LEU A 623 -3.22 6.84 14.35
CA LEU A 623 -3.65 6.80 15.74
C LEU A 623 -5.09 7.28 15.85
N ALA A 624 -5.82 6.84 16.88
CA ALA A 624 -7.09 7.44 17.22
C ALA A 624 -6.88 8.89 17.69
N LEU A 625 -7.78 9.80 17.34
CA LEU A 625 -7.64 11.22 17.72
C LEU A 625 -7.70 11.43 19.24
N GLY A 626 -8.34 10.52 19.97
CA GLY A 626 -8.34 10.49 21.44
C GLY A 626 -7.24 9.62 22.05
N GLY A 627 -6.49 8.88 21.24
CA GLY A 627 -5.53 7.86 21.70
C GLY A 627 -4.07 8.32 21.73
N ASN A 628 -3.80 9.62 21.63
CA ASN A 628 -2.45 10.14 21.55
C ASN A 628 -2.25 11.36 22.47
N THR A 629 -2.69 11.24 23.72
CA THR A 629 -2.55 12.30 24.74
C THR A 629 -1.14 12.36 25.32
N GLY A 630 -0.43 11.22 25.34
CA GLY A 630 0.84 11.05 26.03
C GLY A 630 0.69 10.60 27.49
N ASN A 631 -0.54 10.44 28.00
CA ASN A 631 -0.78 9.81 29.29
C ASN A 631 -0.99 8.30 29.09
N PRO A 632 -0.15 7.42 29.67
CA PRO A 632 -0.19 6.00 29.38
C PRO A 632 -1.48 5.31 29.85
N ILE A 633 -2.07 5.73 30.98
CA ILE A 633 -3.31 5.15 31.51
C ILE A 633 -4.48 5.49 30.60
N TYR A 634 -4.59 6.75 30.20
CA TYR A 634 -5.66 7.21 29.34
C TYR A 634 -5.55 6.62 27.93
N ASP A 635 -4.35 6.66 27.33
CA ASP A 635 -4.10 6.12 25.98
C ASP A 635 -4.26 4.58 25.94
N PHE A 636 -4.00 3.88 27.05
CA PHE A 636 -4.31 2.44 27.18
C PHE A 636 -5.82 2.19 27.23
N MET A 637 -6.56 3.03 27.96
CA MET A 637 -8.02 2.93 28.07
C MET A 637 -8.70 3.16 26.72
N VAL A 638 -8.40 4.28 26.08
CA VAL A 638 -9.00 4.67 24.78
C VAL A 638 -8.45 3.82 23.63
N GLY A 639 -7.17 3.48 23.66
CA GLY A 639 -6.47 2.79 22.58
C GLY A 639 -5.75 3.75 21.65
N ARG A 640 -4.50 3.44 21.35
CA ARG A 640 -3.64 4.29 20.52
C ARG A 640 -3.92 4.16 19.03
N GLU A 641 -3.91 2.93 18.51
CA GLU A 641 -4.07 2.66 17.08
C GLU A 641 -5.55 2.69 16.67
N LEU A 642 -5.87 3.33 15.54
CA LEU A 642 -7.25 3.44 15.07
C LEU A 642 -7.82 2.09 14.60
N ASN A 643 -7.01 1.30 13.87
CA ASN A 643 -7.40 0.02 13.28
C ASN A 643 -6.27 -1.02 13.41
N PRO A 644 -6.04 -1.60 14.62
CA PRO A 644 -4.95 -2.56 14.80
C PRO A 644 -5.17 -3.85 14.02
N ARG A 645 -4.20 -4.18 13.14
CA ARG A 645 -4.29 -5.34 12.21
C ARG A 645 -3.23 -6.41 12.41
N VAL A 646 -3.62 -7.68 12.35
CA VAL A 646 -2.71 -8.84 12.25
C VAL A 646 -2.88 -9.46 10.86
N GLY A 647 -1.93 -9.22 9.96
CA GLY A 647 -2.10 -9.54 8.53
C GLY A 647 -3.30 -8.78 7.95
N LYS A 648 -4.27 -9.50 7.39
CA LYS A 648 -5.53 -8.92 6.87
C LYS A 648 -6.62 -8.73 7.95
N PHE A 649 -6.39 -9.22 9.17
CA PHE A 649 -7.39 -9.19 10.23
C PHE A 649 -7.37 -7.89 11.00
N ASP A 650 -8.46 -7.15 10.92
CA ASP A 650 -8.73 -5.99 11.75
C ASP A 650 -9.33 -6.45 13.09
N LEU A 651 -8.51 -6.38 14.14
CA LEU A 651 -8.89 -6.90 15.46
C LEU A 651 -10.14 -6.19 15.97
N LYS A 652 -10.16 -4.86 15.81
CA LYS A 652 -11.25 -4.00 16.23
C LYS A 652 -12.55 -4.37 15.52
N PHE A 653 -12.55 -4.42 14.19
CA PHE A 653 -13.74 -4.79 13.41
C PHE A 653 -14.32 -6.15 13.81
N ILE A 654 -13.47 -7.16 13.99
CA ILE A 654 -13.93 -8.49 14.40
C ILE A 654 -14.54 -8.44 15.80
N THR A 655 -13.87 -7.77 16.74
CA THR A 655 -14.33 -7.72 18.13
C THR A 655 -15.59 -6.90 18.33
N GLU A 656 -15.78 -5.81 17.57
CA GLU A 656 -16.89 -4.87 17.77
C GLU A 656 -18.27 -5.52 17.63
N LEU A 657 -18.39 -6.52 16.73
CA LEU A 657 -19.69 -7.12 16.42
C LEU A 657 -19.79 -8.59 16.83
N ARG A 658 -18.74 -9.40 16.61
CA ARG A 658 -18.93 -10.86 16.57
C ARG A 658 -18.81 -11.52 17.95
N PRO A 659 -17.68 -11.44 18.68
CA PRO A 659 -17.53 -12.15 19.95
C PRO A 659 -18.51 -11.71 21.03
N GLY A 660 -18.76 -10.41 21.17
CA GLY A 660 -19.62 -9.88 22.21
C GLY A 660 -21.08 -10.30 22.02
N LEU A 661 -21.64 -10.01 20.84
CA LEU A 661 -23.04 -10.32 20.54
C LEU A 661 -23.30 -11.83 20.47
N LEU A 662 -22.41 -12.60 19.85
CA LEU A 662 -22.56 -14.06 19.81
C LEU A 662 -22.40 -14.68 21.20
N GLY A 663 -21.45 -14.18 22.00
CA GLY A 663 -21.24 -14.65 23.36
C GLY A 663 -22.46 -14.40 24.23
N TRP A 664 -23.06 -13.21 24.11
CA TRP A 664 -24.31 -12.85 24.77
C TRP A 664 -25.43 -13.85 24.45
N LEU A 665 -25.72 -14.09 23.16
CA LEU A 665 -26.79 -15.01 22.77
C LEU A 665 -26.52 -16.46 23.21
N VAL A 666 -25.26 -16.91 23.11
CA VAL A 666 -24.88 -18.26 23.56
C VAL A 666 -25.11 -18.43 25.06
N ILE A 667 -24.75 -17.42 25.86
CA ILE A 667 -24.98 -17.44 27.30
C ILE A 667 -26.49 -17.49 27.59
N ASP A 668 -27.30 -16.65 26.96
CA ASP A 668 -28.76 -16.63 27.16
C ASP A 668 -29.42 -17.99 26.86
N ILE A 669 -29.01 -18.62 25.76
CA ILE A 669 -29.47 -19.97 25.42
C ILE A 669 -29.03 -20.98 26.48
N CYS A 670 -27.80 -20.87 27.00
CA CYS A 670 -27.33 -21.74 28.08
C CYS A 670 -28.17 -21.57 29.36
N MET A 671 -28.53 -20.33 29.70
CA MET A 671 -29.40 -20.03 30.85
C MET A 671 -30.81 -20.60 30.67
N ALA A 672 -31.40 -20.47 29.48
CA ALA A 672 -32.69 -21.08 29.17
C ALA A 672 -32.66 -22.61 29.24
N LEU A 673 -31.59 -23.23 28.73
CA LEU A 673 -31.39 -24.68 28.80
C LEU A 673 -31.13 -25.17 30.23
N LYS A 674 -30.46 -24.38 31.07
CA LYS A 674 -30.36 -24.64 32.51
C LYS A 674 -31.73 -24.54 33.19
N GLN A 675 -32.54 -23.54 32.87
CA GLN A 675 -33.90 -23.41 33.39
C GLN A 675 -34.75 -24.63 32.99
N TYR A 676 -34.65 -25.07 31.73
CA TYR A 676 -35.27 -26.31 31.26
C TYR A 676 -34.79 -27.54 32.05
N SER A 677 -33.47 -27.66 32.29
CA SER A 677 -32.91 -28.75 33.10
C SER A 677 -33.43 -28.77 34.54
N SER A 678 -33.84 -27.62 35.07
CA SER A 678 -34.26 -27.47 36.47
C SER A 678 -35.79 -27.59 36.63
N LEU A 679 -36.57 -27.08 35.68
CA LEU A 679 -38.04 -27.01 35.73
C LEU A 679 -38.76 -27.98 34.79
N GLY A 680 -38.05 -28.62 33.86
CA GLY A 680 -38.63 -29.42 32.76
C GLY A 680 -39.30 -28.59 31.65
N ARG A 681 -39.26 -27.26 31.76
CA ARG A 681 -39.80 -26.29 30.79
C ARG A 681 -39.05 -24.97 30.88
N VAL A 682 -39.21 -24.12 29.86
CA VAL A 682 -38.75 -22.72 29.87
C VAL A 682 -39.95 -21.83 30.13
N THR A 683 -39.80 -20.82 30.99
CA THR A 683 -40.84 -19.85 31.35
C THR A 683 -41.12 -18.87 30.21
N ASN A 684 -42.32 -18.27 30.19
CA ASN A 684 -42.64 -17.23 29.23
C ASN A 684 -41.66 -16.06 29.32
N SER A 685 -41.23 -15.70 30.54
CA SER A 685 -40.25 -14.63 30.74
C SER A 685 -38.90 -14.91 30.10
N MET A 686 -38.36 -16.11 30.30
CA MET A 686 -37.09 -16.51 29.69
C MET A 686 -37.20 -16.55 28.16
N TYR A 687 -38.32 -17.06 27.62
CA TYR A 687 -38.55 -17.02 26.17
C TYR A 687 -38.52 -15.60 25.62
N LEU A 688 -39.19 -14.65 26.28
CA LEU A 688 -39.17 -13.24 25.87
C LEU A 688 -37.74 -12.69 25.84
N VAL A 689 -36.98 -12.87 26.92
CA VAL A 689 -35.60 -12.38 27.00
C VAL A 689 -34.73 -12.94 25.87
N VAL A 690 -34.69 -14.27 25.71
CA VAL A 690 -33.85 -14.92 24.69
C VAL A 690 -34.27 -14.52 23.27
N ILE A 691 -35.57 -14.41 23.01
CA ILE A 691 -36.08 -14.03 21.67
C ILE A 691 -35.76 -12.58 21.37
N PHE A 692 -36.00 -11.65 22.31
CA PHE A 692 -35.74 -10.23 22.10
C PHE A 692 -34.26 -9.95 21.88
N HIS A 693 -33.39 -10.48 22.75
CA HIS A 693 -31.95 -10.39 22.59
C HIS A 693 -31.50 -11.02 21.26
N GLY A 694 -32.05 -12.20 20.93
CA GLY A 694 -31.79 -12.87 19.65
C GLY A 694 -32.15 -12.01 18.44
N ILE A 695 -33.35 -11.41 18.40
CA ILE A 695 -33.78 -10.53 17.31
C ILE A 695 -32.80 -9.36 17.15
N TYR A 696 -32.44 -8.69 18.24
CA TYR A 696 -31.49 -7.57 18.22
C TYR A 696 -30.13 -7.99 17.64
N ILE A 697 -29.61 -9.13 18.08
CA ILE A 697 -28.30 -9.65 17.65
C ILE A 697 -28.33 -10.07 16.19
N PHE A 698 -29.35 -10.83 15.75
CA PHE A 698 -29.46 -11.24 14.35
C PHE A 698 -29.63 -10.05 13.41
N ASP A 699 -30.38 -9.03 13.82
CA ASP A 699 -30.53 -7.78 13.08
C ASP A 699 -29.19 -7.04 12.94
N ALA A 700 -28.37 -7.00 13.99
CA ALA A 700 -27.02 -6.43 13.92
C ALA A 700 -26.08 -7.22 12.99
N LEU A 701 -26.11 -8.56 13.05
CA LEU A 701 -25.29 -9.44 12.19
C LEU A 701 -25.72 -9.40 10.72
N TYR A 702 -27.02 -9.28 10.44
CA TYR A 702 -27.55 -9.12 9.09
C TYR A 702 -27.11 -7.78 8.47
N ASN A 703 -27.08 -6.73 9.28
CA ASN A 703 -26.65 -5.39 8.86
C ASN A 703 -25.17 -5.11 9.18
N GLU A 704 -24.29 -6.13 9.12
CA GLU A 704 -22.88 -6.02 9.52
C GLU A 704 -22.16 -4.83 8.86
N ALA A 705 -22.45 -4.54 7.58
CA ALA A 705 -21.85 -3.42 6.85
C ALA A 705 -22.01 -2.06 7.55
N SER A 706 -23.11 -1.86 8.29
CA SER A 706 -23.40 -0.61 8.98
C SER A 706 -22.35 -0.26 10.04
N ILE A 707 -21.67 -1.27 10.62
CA ILE A 707 -20.63 -1.06 11.64
C ILE A 707 -19.46 -0.21 11.11
N LEU A 708 -19.15 -0.31 9.82
CA LEU A 708 -18.04 0.38 9.16
C LEU A 708 -18.20 1.91 9.15
N THR A 709 -19.41 2.39 9.44
CA THR A 709 -19.74 3.82 9.49
C THR A 709 -19.89 4.37 10.91
N THR A 710 -19.74 3.52 11.93
CA THR A 710 -19.91 3.92 13.33
C THR A 710 -18.69 4.67 13.88
N MET A 711 -18.90 5.45 14.95
CA MET A 711 -17.80 6.14 15.64
C MET A 711 -16.75 5.16 16.17
N ASP A 712 -17.20 3.98 16.59
CA ASP A 712 -16.34 2.95 17.15
C ASP A 712 -15.28 2.59 16.11
N ILE A 713 -15.66 2.24 14.87
CA ILE A 713 -14.70 1.93 13.78
C ILE A 713 -13.93 3.16 13.28
N THR A 714 -14.61 4.29 13.07
CA THR A 714 -14.05 5.44 12.32
C THR A 714 -13.22 6.41 13.15
N THR A 715 -13.42 6.45 14.47
CA THR A 715 -12.88 7.51 15.33
C THR A 715 -12.16 6.99 16.56
N ASP A 716 -12.80 6.09 17.31
CA ASP A 716 -12.30 5.66 18.61
C ASP A 716 -11.13 4.68 18.46
N GLY A 717 -10.21 4.66 19.42
CA GLY A 717 -9.09 3.71 19.40
C GLY A 717 -9.52 2.31 19.84
N PHE A 718 -8.73 1.30 19.52
CA PHE A 718 -8.97 -0.03 20.06
C PHE A 718 -8.06 -0.29 21.26
N GLY A 719 -8.53 0.15 22.43
CA GLY A 719 -7.87 -0.01 23.73
C GLY A 719 -8.68 -0.87 24.70
N PHE A 720 -8.45 -0.70 26.00
CA PHE A 720 -9.22 -1.40 27.03
C PHE A 720 -10.72 -1.18 26.92
N MET A 721 -11.18 0.05 26.66
CA MET A 721 -12.60 0.37 26.57
C MET A 721 -13.36 -0.54 25.58
N LEU A 722 -12.88 -0.64 24.33
CA LEU A 722 -13.53 -1.46 23.31
C LEU A 722 -13.21 -2.95 23.46
N ALA A 723 -12.00 -3.32 23.86
CA ALA A 723 -11.66 -4.72 24.08
C ALA A 723 -12.45 -5.32 25.24
N PHE A 724 -12.49 -4.65 26.39
CA PHE A 724 -13.28 -5.05 27.56
C PHE A 724 -14.78 -4.95 27.29
N GLY A 725 -15.22 -3.86 26.65
CA GLY A 725 -16.60 -3.66 26.23
C GLY A 725 -17.14 -4.85 25.44
N ASN A 726 -16.41 -5.26 24.40
CA ASN A 726 -16.88 -6.27 23.47
C ASN A 726 -16.58 -7.72 23.91
N LEU A 727 -15.45 -7.97 24.58
CA LEU A 727 -15.05 -9.35 24.96
C LEU A 727 -15.62 -9.79 26.32
N CYS A 728 -15.99 -8.83 27.17
CA CYS A 728 -16.43 -9.09 28.54
C CYS A 728 -17.76 -8.41 28.88
N TRP A 729 -17.84 -7.09 28.73
CA TRP A 729 -19.00 -6.33 29.22
C TRP A 729 -20.29 -6.76 28.51
N VAL A 730 -20.33 -6.72 27.18
CA VAL A 730 -21.51 -7.12 26.40
C VAL A 730 -21.97 -8.55 26.76
N PRO A 731 -21.15 -9.60 26.62
CA PRO A 731 -21.63 -10.97 26.85
C PRO A 731 -22.02 -11.24 28.32
N MET A 732 -21.37 -10.61 29.30
CA MET A 732 -21.60 -10.90 30.72
C MET A 732 -22.70 -10.01 31.34
N MET A 733 -22.77 -8.74 30.94
CA MET A 733 -23.71 -7.78 31.53
C MET A 733 -25.07 -7.80 30.83
N TYR A 734 -25.11 -8.08 29.52
CA TYR A 734 -26.36 -8.06 28.77
C TYR A 734 -27.12 -9.37 28.92
N SER A 735 -26.46 -10.43 29.41
CA SER A 735 -27.09 -11.71 29.74
C SER A 735 -27.66 -11.78 31.16
N LEU A 736 -27.60 -10.68 31.93
CA LEU A 736 -28.03 -10.69 33.33
C LEU A 736 -29.50 -11.04 33.52
N GLN A 737 -30.38 -10.67 32.60
CA GLN A 737 -31.81 -11.02 32.64
C GLN A 737 -32.00 -12.53 32.51
N ALA A 738 -31.33 -13.15 31.54
CA ALA A 738 -31.38 -14.60 31.36
C ALA A 738 -30.71 -15.32 32.53
N ARG A 739 -29.55 -14.83 33.00
CA ARG A 739 -28.85 -15.38 34.17
C ARG A 739 -29.73 -15.31 35.42
N TYR A 740 -30.39 -14.17 35.67
CA TYR A 740 -31.29 -13.99 36.79
C TYR A 740 -32.49 -14.94 36.71
N LEU A 741 -33.16 -15.03 35.56
CA LEU A 741 -34.31 -15.91 35.37
C LEU A 741 -33.96 -17.41 35.46
N ALA A 742 -32.70 -17.80 35.23
CA ALA A 742 -32.26 -19.18 35.46
C ALA A 742 -32.37 -19.60 36.94
N ASP A 743 -32.19 -18.64 37.85
CA ASP A 743 -32.20 -18.83 39.30
C ASP A 743 -33.52 -18.45 39.95
N PHE A 744 -34.12 -17.37 39.46
CA PHE A 744 -35.37 -16.80 39.93
C PHE A 744 -36.40 -16.87 38.81
N PRO A 745 -36.92 -18.06 38.47
CA PRO A 745 -37.84 -18.22 37.36
C PRO A 745 -39.17 -17.52 37.66
N LEU A 746 -39.47 -16.50 36.86
CA LEU A 746 -40.78 -15.84 36.82
C LEU A 746 -41.51 -16.29 35.57
N ASP A 747 -42.80 -16.60 35.68
CA ASP A 747 -43.63 -16.97 34.53
C ASP A 747 -44.72 -15.93 34.31
N LEU A 748 -44.49 -15.02 33.36
CA LEU A 748 -45.43 -13.95 33.07
C LEU A 748 -46.76 -14.51 32.53
N HIS A 749 -47.85 -13.95 33.07
CA HIS A 749 -49.19 -14.12 32.51
C HIS A 749 -49.27 -13.52 31.10
N ILE A 750 -50.09 -14.12 30.23
CA ILE A 750 -50.16 -13.79 28.80
C ILE A 750 -50.46 -12.31 28.50
N ILE A 751 -51.21 -11.63 29.37
CA ILE A 751 -51.50 -10.19 29.21
C ILE A 751 -50.21 -9.36 29.36
N HIS A 752 -49.37 -9.68 30.33
CA HIS A 752 -48.08 -9.01 30.52
C HIS A 752 -47.13 -9.34 29.37
N VAL A 753 -47.15 -10.59 28.88
CA VAL A 753 -46.41 -11.00 27.67
C VAL A 753 -46.79 -10.12 26.48
N ILE A 754 -48.10 -9.95 26.22
CA ILE A 754 -48.59 -9.09 25.12
C ILE A 754 -48.13 -7.64 25.30
N ALA A 755 -48.22 -7.08 26.51
CA ALA A 755 -47.80 -5.71 26.79
C ALA A 755 -46.30 -5.50 26.58
N VAL A 756 -45.48 -6.44 27.05
CA VAL A 756 -44.03 -6.42 26.90
C VAL A 756 -43.63 -6.59 25.42
N VAL A 757 -44.26 -7.50 24.68
CA VAL A 757 -44.04 -7.66 23.23
C VAL A 757 -44.45 -6.41 22.45
N ALA A 758 -45.55 -5.76 22.83
CA ALA A 758 -45.96 -4.50 22.19
C ALA A 758 -44.92 -3.39 22.41
N LEU A 759 -44.33 -3.32 23.61
CA LEU A 759 -43.24 -2.38 23.90
C LEU A 759 -41.99 -2.68 23.07
N GLU A 760 -41.58 -3.95 23.00
CA GLU A 760 -40.44 -4.39 22.17
C GLU A 760 -40.64 -4.05 20.70
N ILE A 761 -41.80 -4.40 20.13
CA ILE A 761 -42.13 -4.11 18.73
C ILE A 761 -42.12 -2.61 18.47
N THR A 762 -42.63 -1.81 19.41
CA THR A 762 -42.62 -0.34 19.29
C THR A 762 -41.19 0.19 19.28
N GLY A 763 -40.34 -0.27 20.22
CA GLY A 763 -38.93 0.10 20.28
C GLY A 763 -38.18 -0.29 19.01
N TYR A 764 -38.33 -1.54 18.59
CA TYR A 764 -37.70 -2.08 17.38
C TYR A 764 -38.15 -1.35 16.12
N TYR A 765 -39.46 -1.06 15.98
CA TYR A 765 -40.00 -0.30 14.86
C TYR A 765 -39.36 1.09 14.79
N ILE A 766 -39.29 1.81 15.91
CA ILE A 766 -38.65 3.14 15.96
C ILE A 766 -37.17 3.02 15.57
N PHE A 767 -36.43 2.11 16.20
CA PHE A 767 -35.01 1.90 15.95
C PHE A 767 -34.71 1.59 14.48
N ARG A 768 -35.38 0.57 13.94
CA ARG A 768 -35.11 0.05 12.59
C ARG A 768 -35.61 1.01 11.52
N SER A 769 -36.82 1.54 11.65
CA SER A 769 -37.36 2.48 10.65
C SER A 769 -36.60 3.82 10.64
N ALA A 770 -36.12 4.31 11.79
CA ALA A 770 -35.28 5.51 11.84
C ALA A 770 -33.91 5.26 11.18
N ASN A 771 -33.24 4.15 11.48
CA ASN A 771 -31.95 3.82 10.86
C ASN A 771 -32.08 3.59 9.35
N SER A 772 -33.07 2.79 8.91
CA SER A 772 -33.33 2.58 7.48
C SER A 772 -33.64 3.88 6.74
N GLN A 773 -34.41 4.81 7.34
CA GLN A 773 -34.66 6.12 6.73
C GLN A 773 -33.37 6.91 6.47
N LYS A 774 -32.47 6.97 7.46
CA LYS A 774 -31.16 7.65 7.34
C LYS A 774 -30.27 6.96 6.32
N ASP A 775 -30.19 5.64 6.35
CA ASP A 775 -29.28 4.88 5.50
C ASP A 775 -29.74 4.93 4.04
N THR A 776 -31.03 4.76 3.78
CA THR A 776 -31.61 4.94 2.42
C THR A 776 -31.42 6.35 1.92
N PHE A 777 -31.66 7.38 2.74
CA PHE A 777 -31.44 8.77 2.33
C PHE A 777 -29.98 9.06 1.99
N ARG A 778 -29.02 8.48 2.73
CA ARG A 778 -27.58 8.62 2.43
C ARG A 778 -27.19 7.89 1.14
N ALA A 779 -27.77 6.73 0.87
CA ALA A 779 -27.44 5.92 -0.30
C ALA A 779 -28.10 6.44 -1.59
N ASN A 780 -29.39 6.77 -1.53
CA ASN A 780 -30.18 7.26 -2.66
C ASN A 780 -31.25 8.26 -2.17
N PRO A 781 -30.94 9.57 -2.14
CA PRO A 781 -31.90 10.60 -1.74
C PRO A 781 -33.17 10.66 -2.63
N ASN A 782 -33.13 10.09 -3.83
CA ASN A 782 -34.26 10.08 -4.76
C ASN A 782 -35.14 8.82 -4.63
N ASP A 783 -34.83 7.93 -3.69
CA ASP A 783 -35.65 6.75 -3.43
C ASP A 783 -37.07 7.15 -3.01
N LYS A 784 -38.08 6.41 -3.50
CA LYS A 784 -39.50 6.71 -3.26
C LYS A 784 -39.84 6.81 -1.77
N SER A 785 -39.12 6.11 -0.90
CA SER A 785 -39.35 6.09 0.54
C SER A 785 -38.81 7.31 1.29
N VAL A 786 -37.91 8.10 0.69
CA VAL A 786 -37.22 9.22 1.36
C VAL A 786 -37.15 10.51 0.52
N LYS A 787 -37.58 10.48 -0.75
CA LYS A 787 -37.52 11.63 -1.67
C LYS A 787 -38.25 12.88 -1.19
N ASP A 788 -39.28 12.71 -0.36
CA ASP A 788 -40.12 13.79 0.16
C ASP A 788 -39.63 14.27 1.54
N LEU A 789 -38.49 13.77 2.03
CA LEU A 789 -37.89 14.24 3.27
C LEU A 789 -37.22 15.60 3.08
N GLU A 790 -37.47 16.50 4.02
CA GLU A 790 -36.86 17.81 4.08
C GLU A 790 -35.50 17.71 4.74
N TYR A 791 -34.56 18.52 4.26
CA TYR A 791 -33.23 18.62 4.82
C TYR A 791 -32.69 20.04 4.64
N ILE A 792 -31.73 20.41 5.49
CA ILE A 792 -30.86 21.55 5.22
C ILE A 792 -29.57 21.09 4.56
N GLN A 793 -29.12 21.82 3.56
CA GLN A 793 -27.79 21.62 2.98
C GLN A 793 -26.80 22.54 3.69
N THR A 794 -25.81 21.93 4.33
CA THR A 794 -24.72 22.65 5.02
C THR A 794 -23.76 23.28 4.01
N LYS A 795 -22.98 24.26 4.44
CA LYS A 795 -21.88 24.89 3.66
C LYS A 795 -20.87 23.86 3.14
N SER A 796 -20.69 22.76 3.87
CA SER A 796 -19.83 21.63 3.48
C SER A 796 -20.42 20.71 2.39
N GLY A 797 -21.67 20.96 1.96
CA GLY A 797 -22.41 20.10 1.02
C GLY A 797 -23.14 18.91 1.68
N SER A 798 -22.93 18.67 2.98
CA SER A 798 -23.65 17.63 3.74
C SER A 798 -25.13 17.98 3.90
N ARG A 799 -26.01 16.97 3.92
CA ARG A 799 -27.46 17.13 4.10
C ARG A 799 -27.89 16.66 5.49
N LEU A 800 -28.58 17.51 6.24
CA LEU A 800 -29.11 17.20 7.58
C LEU A 800 -30.64 17.11 7.52
N LEU A 801 -31.19 15.94 7.80
CA LEU A 801 -32.62 15.65 7.74
C LEU A 801 -33.41 16.43 8.81
N THR A 802 -34.36 17.25 8.39
CA THR A 802 -35.21 18.07 9.26
C THR A 802 -36.66 17.58 9.36
N SER A 803 -37.05 16.58 8.57
CA SER A 803 -38.36 15.92 8.67
C SER A 803 -38.22 14.40 8.87
N GLY A 804 -39.35 13.69 8.88
CA GLY A 804 -39.37 12.24 9.15
C GLY A 804 -39.02 11.91 10.61
N TRP A 805 -38.35 10.78 10.82
CA TRP A 805 -37.91 10.35 12.15
C TRP A 805 -36.85 11.30 12.71
N TRP A 806 -35.87 11.67 11.90
CA TRP A 806 -34.77 12.56 12.28
C TRP A 806 -35.18 14.03 12.43
N GLY A 807 -36.39 14.39 12.00
CA GLY A 807 -37.04 15.66 12.34
C GLY A 807 -37.74 15.67 13.70
N LYS A 808 -38.13 14.50 14.24
CA LYS A 808 -38.78 14.39 15.56
C LYS A 808 -37.78 14.51 16.71
N ALA A 809 -36.63 13.88 16.58
CA ALA A 809 -35.49 14.02 17.49
C ALA A 809 -34.19 13.66 16.77
N ARG A 810 -33.08 14.31 17.16
CA ARG A 810 -31.77 14.16 16.50
C ARG A 810 -31.21 12.75 16.57
N HIS A 811 -31.62 11.96 17.56
CA HIS A 811 -31.20 10.58 17.83
C HIS A 811 -32.39 9.72 18.24
N ILE A 812 -33.51 9.83 17.52
CA ILE A 812 -34.74 9.08 17.82
C ILE A 812 -34.56 7.56 17.84
N ASN A 813 -33.56 7.03 17.12
CA ASN A 813 -33.22 5.61 17.18
C ASN A 813 -32.78 5.18 18.58
N TYR A 814 -32.19 6.07 19.38
CA TYR A 814 -31.80 5.80 20.77
C TYR A 814 -33.02 5.64 21.69
N LEU A 815 -34.15 6.28 21.39
CA LEU A 815 -35.41 6.01 22.08
C LEU A 815 -35.87 4.58 21.79
N GLY A 816 -35.80 4.15 20.52
CA GLY A 816 -36.12 2.77 20.14
C GLY A 816 -35.26 1.73 20.88
N ASP A 817 -33.94 1.94 20.88
CA ASP A 817 -32.97 1.15 21.64
C ASP A 817 -33.30 1.09 23.14
N TRP A 818 -33.63 2.23 23.74
CA TRP A 818 -33.94 2.30 25.16
C TRP A 818 -35.26 1.58 25.50
N LEU A 819 -36.31 1.74 24.68
CA LEU A 819 -37.58 1.03 24.87
C LEU A 819 -37.41 -0.49 24.79
N MET A 820 -36.61 -0.98 23.85
CA MET A 820 -36.25 -2.41 23.79
C MET A 820 -35.55 -2.85 25.08
N SER A 821 -34.53 -2.10 25.54
CA SER A 821 -33.84 -2.42 26.81
C SER A 821 -34.77 -2.49 28.02
N VAL A 822 -35.83 -1.67 28.07
CA VAL A 822 -36.86 -1.74 29.11
C VAL A 822 -37.69 -3.01 28.95
N ALA A 823 -38.13 -3.34 27.74
CA ALA A 823 -38.88 -4.55 27.44
C ALA A 823 -38.09 -5.84 27.78
N TRP A 824 -36.76 -5.81 27.69
CA TRP A 824 -35.90 -6.93 28.09
C TRP A 824 -35.85 -7.14 29.60
N CYS A 825 -36.00 -6.08 30.39
CA CYS A 825 -35.94 -6.14 31.85
C CYS A 825 -37.28 -6.53 32.50
N LEU A 826 -38.40 -6.07 31.97
CA LEU A 826 -39.75 -6.32 32.51
C LEU A 826 -40.09 -7.80 32.78
N PRO A 827 -39.63 -8.78 31.96
CA PRO A 827 -39.79 -10.20 32.24
C PRO A 827 -39.20 -10.69 33.56
N CYS A 828 -38.27 -9.94 34.17
CA CYS A 828 -37.59 -10.32 35.41
C CYS A 828 -38.36 -9.91 36.69
N GLY A 829 -39.51 -9.21 36.56
CA GLY A 829 -40.22 -8.67 37.72
C GLY A 829 -39.48 -7.50 38.36
N PHE A 830 -39.88 -7.07 39.56
CA PHE A 830 -39.32 -5.87 40.21
C PHE A 830 -38.57 -6.19 41.52
N ASP A 831 -38.34 -7.47 41.80
CA ASP A 831 -37.75 -7.94 43.06
C ASP A 831 -36.24 -7.66 43.15
N SER A 832 -35.58 -7.43 42.01
CA SER A 832 -34.16 -7.09 41.95
C SER A 832 -33.91 -5.95 40.97
N ILE A 833 -32.99 -5.05 41.35
CA ILE A 833 -32.49 -4.00 40.47
C ILE A 833 -31.44 -4.52 39.49
N ILE A 834 -30.85 -5.70 39.72
CA ILE A 834 -29.75 -6.23 38.90
C ILE A 834 -30.16 -6.41 37.44
N PRO A 835 -31.31 -7.02 37.10
CA PRO A 835 -31.77 -7.11 35.70
C PRO A 835 -32.01 -5.74 35.05
N TYR A 836 -32.29 -4.70 35.84
CA TYR A 836 -32.51 -3.32 35.36
C TYR A 836 -31.22 -2.51 35.27
N PHE A 837 -30.09 -3.03 35.75
CA PHE A 837 -28.80 -2.36 35.59
C PHE A 837 -28.55 -2.02 34.11
N TYR A 838 -28.84 -2.96 33.21
CA TYR A 838 -28.63 -2.76 31.78
C TYR A 838 -29.40 -1.56 31.23
N CYS A 839 -30.72 -1.48 31.44
CA CYS A 839 -31.52 -0.39 30.86
C CYS A 839 -31.16 0.98 31.46
N ILE A 840 -30.78 1.02 32.75
CA ILE A 840 -30.31 2.24 33.43
C ILE A 840 -28.95 2.67 32.88
N TYR A 841 -27.97 1.76 32.85
CA TYR A 841 -26.65 2.00 32.26
C TYR A 841 -26.76 2.43 30.81
N PHE A 842 -27.61 1.76 30.03
CA PHE A 842 -27.78 2.01 28.62
C PHE A 842 -28.39 3.39 28.37
N ALA A 843 -29.36 3.84 29.19
CA ALA A 843 -29.85 5.22 29.13
C ALA A 843 -28.73 6.25 29.34
N ILE A 844 -27.89 6.05 30.36
CA ILE A 844 -26.74 6.91 30.65
C ILE A 844 -25.75 6.90 29.48
N LEU A 845 -25.46 5.72 28.93
CA LEU A 845 -24.57 5.54 27.79
C LEU A 845 -25.10 6.25 26.54
N LEU A 846 -26.40 6.12 26.24
CA LEU A 846 -27.04 6.74 25.08
C LEU A 846 -27.03 8.27 25.19
N ILE A 847 -27.32 8.82 26.37
CA ILE A 847 -27.21 10.26 26.63
C ILE A 847 -25.76 10.74 26.46
N HIS A 848 -24.80 9.99 27.00
CA HIS A 848 -23.39 10.33 26.85
C HIS A 848 -22.94 10.26 25.38
N ARG A 849 -23.35 9.22 24.65
CA ARG A 849 -23.03 9.02 23.22
C ARG A 849 -23.67 10.11 22.35
N GLU A 850 -24.91 10.49 22.63
CA GLU A 850 -25.58 11.61 21.98
C GLU A 850 -24.83 12.93 22.19
N ARG A 851 -24.44 13.25 23.42
CA ARG A 851 -23.70 14.49 23.71
C ARG A 851 -22.37 14.55 22.97
N ARG A 852 -21.64 13.44 22.90
CA ARG A 852 -20.39 13.35 22.10
C ARG A 852 -20.66 13.60 20.62
N ASP A 853 -21.75 13.06 20.06
CA ASP A 853 -22.09 13.28 18.65
C ASP A 853 -22.59 14.71 18.39
N ASP A 854 -23.36 15.31 19.30
CA ASP A 854 -23.80 16.70 19.25
C ASP A 854 -22.61 17.67 19.25
N ASP A 855 -21.62 17.44 20.12
CA ASP A 855 -20.40 18.26 20.16
C ASP A 855 -19.56 18.10 18.89
N LYS A 856 -19.48 16.89 18.33
CA LYS A 856 -18.81 16.65 17.03
C LYS A 856 -19.54 17.36 15.89
N CYS A 857 -20.87 17.27 15.85
CA CYS A 857 -21.67 17.93 14.83
C CYS A 857 -21.58 19.45 14.94
N ARG A 858 -21.56 20.01 16.15
CA ARG A 858 -21.33 21.46 16.38
C ARG A 858 -19.97 21.90 15.85
N LYS A 859 -18.89 21.17 16.15
CA LYS A 859 -17.55 21.46 15.61
C LYS A 859 -17.48 21.32 14.08
N LYS A 860 -18.21 20.35 13.52
CA LYS A 860 -18.17 20.03 12.08
C LYS A 860 -18.98 21.00 11.21
N TYR A 861 -20.19 21.35 11.64
CA TYR A 861 -21.13 22.11 10.81
C TYR A 861 -21.32 23.58 11.26
N GLY A 862 -20.80 23.96 12.44
CA GLY A 862 -20.83 25.34 12.92
C GLY A 862 -22.24 25.94 12.96
N GLU A 863 -22.42 27.12 12.37
CA GLU A 863 -23.71 27.83 12.30
C GLU A 863 -24.84 27.00 11.67
N ASP A 864 -24.53 26.09 10.73
CA ASP A 864 -25.55 25.23 10.13
C ASP A 864 -26.08 24.21 11.14
N TRP A 865 -25.26 23.79 12.12
CA TRP A 865 -25.72 22.95 13.23
C TRP A 865 -26.66 23.71 14.16
N GLU A 866 -26.36 24.98 14.45
CA GLU A 866 -27.22 25.81 15.30
C GLU A 866 -28.59 26.01 14.63
N LYS A 867 -28.58 26.32 13.33
CA LYS A 867 -29.79 26.36 12.52
C LYS A 867 -30.53 25.02 12.55
N TYR A 868 -29.84 23.90 12.39
CA TYR A 868 -30.43 22.57 12.49
C TYR A 868 -31.11 22.33 13.84
N CYS A 869 -30.42 22.62 14.95
CA CYS A 869 -30.94 22.47 16.31
C CYS A 869 -32.15 23.37 16.59
N SER A 870 -32.26 24.52 15.92
CA SER A 870 -33.44 25.39 16.03
C SER A 870 -34.71 24.76 15.42
N ILE A 871 -34.52 23.91 14.40
CA ILE A 871 -35.60 23.19 13.71
C ILE A 871 -35.89 21.87 14.44
N VAL A 872 -34.87 21.04 14.65
CA VAL A 872 -34.96 19.76 15.34
C VAL A 872 -34.51 19.93 16.79
N LYS A 873 -35.46 20.31 17.65
CA LYS A 873 -35.18 20.75 19.03
C LYS A 873 -34.77 19.61 19.96
N TYR A 874 -35.40 18.45 19.83
CA TYR A 874 -35.22 17.31 20.75
C TYR A 874 -34.05 16.42 20.36
N ARG A 875 -33.37 15.85 21.36
CA ARG A 875 -32.19 14.99 21.24
C ARG A 875 -32.57 13.53 21.04
N ILE A 876 -33.23 12.92 22.01
CA ILE A 876 -33.58 11.48 22.01
C ILE A 876 -35.09 11.30 22.13
N ILE A 877 -35.72 12.00 23.07
CA ILE A 877 -37.14 11.81 23.42
C ILE A 877 -37.90 13.04 22.93
N PRO A 878 -38.74 12.90 21.89
CA PRO A 878 -39.54 14.02 21.40
C PRO A 878 -40.32 14.69 22.52
N TYR A 879 -40.33 16.02 22.55
CA TYR A 879 -41.01 16.83 23.57
C TYR A 879 -40.43 16.76 25.00
N VAL A 880 -39.34 16.03 25.22
CA VAL A 880 -38.73 15.85 26.55
C VAL A 880 -37.24 16.18 26.57
N TYR A 881 -36.43 15.48 25.78
CA TYR A 881 -34.97 15.61 25.76
C TYR A 881 -34.45 15.62 24.35
#